data_AF-A0A9P8LXV6-F1
#
_entry.id   AF-A0A9P8LXV6-F1
#
_cell.length_a   1.000
_cell.length_b   1.000
_cell.length_c   1.000
_cell.angle_alpha   90.00
_cell.angle_beta   90.00
_cell.angle_gamma   90.00
#
_symmetry.space_group_name_H-M   'P 1'
#
loop_
_entity.id
_entity.type
_entity.pdbx_description
1 polymer ?
#
loop_
_entity_poly.entity_id
_entity_poly.type
_entity_poly.pdbx_seq_one_letter_code
_entity_poly.pdbx_strand_id
1 'polypeptide(L)'
;MEVDPGTCKQDSSNCGEGYFCTYRAQEQNSIEMPCAKCKETCVTCAGLNANVHHCTSCKMGEYLSHDNYCRKCHKDCEQCTGPEQSCDGCKDGFQDTLGECEICPGEDDQENDCVCGTSKHCLDCNTSNMKQCASCQEGYDINSSTPCKDCLPGYVSIAIKDENICVECDNTCRECSGTKTTCTACNDGFILSGNACTKCLAETTQICPCGNSLNCTTCNLNNTNACATCKEHYDTTASPPCSKCEPKYFEQNITNGKECTLCRNQCETCMDVNKCLTCKNGSFLKEGKCEYCYGAQNISCTCGTAKNCGTCDTKKQTTCLTCMHGFDSTKEGACDTCSEGFFKKVSKDNFTCEPCTTANCAQCSEKKEECTKCVYNMYLNEQKQCQQCAKGDGIPCDCGAVVNCDTCSTIQPSKCGECFPGYVIDKNGSCTLCALNYVKIGDKCVKCGVDNCQTCSADAKTCEKCRNNFIPKDGKCEPCSENGPQCLCGTTVNCSTCKLSDTMKCKSCVEGYQIDSKETCTNCALNYVKIGDNCVKCQVENCATCMPNGTMKCQTCLKGYQIDNTGTCTNCAVGYQKKNEKCEFNCELAAKDGEFCQNGQVIKCGTAGQTVECTCGNLHNCKNCQGSVCSSCMTGYLLASSACNGCDKGYELQDKTCVKSAENQSGMPISTIAGIVGGILVVIGVVSVGLAVYLKKQKKQKKFNSISTSDNNVEPLSNVLW
;
A
#
# COMPACT_ATOMS: atom_id res chain seq x y z
N MET A 1 -9.71 75.10 105.29
CA MET A 1 -10.99 75.40 105.96
C MET A 1 -11.10 74.42 107.11
N GLU A 2 -11.05 74.89 108.36
CA GLU A 2 -11.35 74.02 109.50
C GLU A 2 -12.84 73.67 109.42
N VAL A 3 -13.14 72.38 109.33
CA VAL A 3 -14.52 71.86 109.32
C VAL A 3 -15.09 72.05 110.73
N ASP A 4 -16.27 72.65 110.84
CA ASP A 4 -16.94 72.84 112.14
C ASP A 4 -17.27 71.46 112.73
N PRO A 5 -16.72 71.08 113.90
CA PRO A 5 -16.97 69.78 114.53
C PRO A 5 -18.45 69.51 114.84
N GLY A 6 -19.23 70.58 115.09
CA GLY A 6 -20.58 70.49 115.63
C GLY A 6 -20.61 70.12 117.12
N THR A 7 -21.82 70.08 117.69
CA THR A 7 -22.10 69.79 119.10
C THR A 7 -23.13 68.68 119.26
N CYS A 8 -23.13 68.01 120.42
CA CYS A 8 -24.09 66.95 120.70
C CYS A 8 -24.43 66.77 122.19
N LYS A 9 -25.56 66.08 122.45
CA LYS A 9 -26.09 65.63 123.75
C LYS A 9 -26.92 64.33 123.58
N GLN A 10 -27.37 63.71 124.68
CA GLN A 10 -28.10 62.43 124.76
C GLN A 10 -28.99 62.08 123.56
N ASP A 11 -29.87 63.00 123.14
CA ASP A 11 -30.84 62.78 122.06
C ASP A 11 -30.74 63.79 120.90
N SER A 12 -29.61 64.49 120.76
CA SER A 12 -29.40 65.47 119.69
C SER A 12 -27.92 65.51 119.29
N SER A 13 -27.61 65.09 118.07
CA SER A 13 -26.24 65.04 117.54
C SER A 13 -26.16 65.75 116.20
N ASN A 14 -25.46 66.89 116.15
CA ASN A 14 -25.19 67.64 114.92
C ASN A 14 -23.70 67.56 114.53
N CYS A 15 -23.06 66.43 114.83
CA CYS A 15 -21.65 66.23 114.49
C CYS A 15 -21.45 66.20 112.97
N GLY A 16 -20.46 66.95 112.49
CA GLY A 16 -20.06 66.94 111.08
C GLY A 16 -19.47 65.60 110.63
N GLU A 17 -19.36 65.40 109.32
CA GLU A 17 -18.76 64.18 108.75
C GLU A 17 -17.32 63.97 109.26
N GLY A 18 -17.01 62.75 109.70
CA GLY A 18 -15.73 62.44 110.35
C GLY A 18 -15.63 62.87 111.81
N TYR A 19 -16.73 63.30 112.45
CA TYR A 19 -16.84 63.57 113.88
C TYR A 19 -17.97 62.72 114.50
N PHE A 20 -17.87 62.44 115.80
CA PHE A 20 -18.86 61.64 116.53
C PHE A 20 -19.22 62.24 117.87
N CYS A 21 -20.43 61.90 118.34
CA CYS A 21 -20.88 62.25 119.66
C CYS A 21 -20.31 61.28 120.69
N THR A 22 -19.57 61.79 121.68
CA THR A 22 -18.95 60.93 122.70
C THR A 22 -19.99 60.37 123.66
N TYR A 23 -19.80 59.15 124.18
CA TYR A 23 -20.72 58.56 125.17
C TYR A 23 -20.86 59.44 126.42
N ARG A 24 -19.81 60.18 126.80
CA ARG A 24 -19.89 61.18 127.88
C ARG A 24 -20.88 62.31 127.57
N ALA A 25 -20.94 62.77 126.32
CA ALA A 25 -21.92 63.76 125.89
C ALA A 25 -23.35 63.20 125.91
N GLN A 26 -23.48 61.89 125.73
CA GLN A 26 -24.77 61.23 125.81
C GLN A 26 -25.24 61.00 127.25
N GLU A 27 -24.34 60.82 128.22
CA GLU A 27 -24.71 60.62 129.63
C GLU A 27 -25.00 61.94 130.38
N GLN A 28 -24.39 63.04 129.96
CA GLN A 28 -24.55 64.36 130.59
C GLN A 28 -25.70 65.14 129.94
N ASN A 29 -26.93 64.76 130.27
CA ASN A 29 -28.19 65.25 129.67
C ASN A 29 -28.44 66.78 129.71
N SER A 30 -27.55 67.55 130.34
CA SER A 30 -27.75 68.99 130.59
C SER A 30 -26.73 69.91 129.92
N ILE A 31 -25.69 69.39 129.25
CA ILE A 31 -24.61 70.20 128.68
C ILE A 31 -24.31 69.75 127.25
N GLU A 32 -24.43 70.67 126.30
CA GLU A 32 -24.02 70.45 124.91
C GLU A 32 -22.48 70.42 124.84
N MET A 33 -21.92 69.33 124.30
CA MET A 33 -20.47 69.14 124.21
C MET A 33 -20.00 69.12 122.76
N PRO A 34 -18.77 69.60 122.48
CA PRO A 34 -18.22 69.54 121.13
C PRO A 34 -18.03 68.09 120.70
N CYS A 35 -18.36 67.80 119.44
CA CYS A 35 -18.13 66.50 118.85
C CYS A 35 -16.62 66.21 118.73
N ALA A 36 -16.27 64.95 118.89
CA ALA A 36 -14.88 64.50 118.81
C ALA A 36 -14.55 64.04 117.39
N LYS A 37 -13.34 64.34 116.90
CA LYS A 37 -12.90 63.93 115.55
C LYS A 37 -12.58 62.43 115.51
N CYS A 38 -13.07 61.73 114.48
CA CYS A 38 -12.65 60.37 114.18
C CYS A 38 -11.17 60.32 113.80
N LYS A 39 -10.54 59.16 114.01
CA LYS A 39 -9.21 58.89 113.42
C LYS A 39 -9.33 58.94 111.90
N GLU A 40 -8.28 59.39 111.21
CA GLU A 40 -8.32 59.67 109.76
C GLU A 40 -8.68 58.47 108.88
N THR A 41 -8.51 57.24 109.38
CA THR A 41 -8.85 55.99 108.67
C THR A 41 -10.33 55.59 108.79
N CYS A 42 -11.07 56.09 109.79
CA CYS A 42 -12.49 55.80 109.93
C CYS A 42 -13.34 56.73 109.04
N VAL A 43 -14.43 56.21 108.46
CA VAL A 43 -15.51 57.05 107.91
C VAL A 43 -16.45 57.48 109.03
N THR A 44 -16.88 56.52 109.85
CA THR A 44 -17.66 56.76 111.08
C THR A 44 -16.98 56.12 112.29
N CYS A 45 -17.16 56.69 113.47
CA CYS A 45 -16.56 56.18 114.71
C CYS A 45 -17.48 56.41 115.93
N ALA A 46 -17.21 55.69 117.02
CA ALA A 46 -17.92 55.81 118.29
C ALA A 46 -16.95 55.63 119.47
N GLY A 47 -17.25 56.20 120.64
CA GLY A 47 -16.29 56.18 121.75
C GLY A 47 -16.67 56.99 122.98
N LEU A 48 -15.89 56.82 124.04
CA LEU A 48 -16.09 57.51 125.32
C LEU A 48 -15.68 58.98 125.26
N ASN A 49 -14.63 59.30 124.50
CA ASN A 49 -14.08 60.65 124.31
C ASN A 49 -13.14 60.70 123.09
N ALA A 50 -12.58 61.87 122.78
CA ALA A 50 -11.69 62.11 121.63
C ALA A 50 -10.39 61.28 121.60
N ASN A 51 -9.98 60.67 122.72
CA ASN A 51 -8.79 59.83 122.81
C ASN A 51 -9.13 58.33 122.90
N VAL A 52 -10.37 57.97 123.23
CA VAL A 52 -10.83 56.60 123.46
C VAL A 52 -12.05 56.33 122.59
N HIS A 53 -11.80 56.07 121.31
CA HIS A 53 -12.80 55.81 120.27
C HIS A 53 -12.32 54.77 119.26
N HIS A 54 -13.28 54.14 118.59
CA HIS A 54 -13.09 53.09 117.60
C HIS A 54 -13.93 53.36 116.34
N CYS A 55 -13.52 52.81 115.21
CA CYS A 55 -14.25 52.96 113.95
C CYS A 55 -15.51 52.09 113.94
N THR A 56 -16.56 52.53 113.25
CA THR A 56 -17.77 51.74 112.95
C THR A 56 -17.97 51.50 111.46
N SER A 57 -17.27 52.26 110.60
CA SER A 57 -17.13 51.98 109.18
C SER A 57 -15.79 52.52 108.66
N CYS A 58 -15.32 51.95 107.55
CA CYS A 58 -14.00 52.22 106.99
C CYS A 58 -14.11 52.79 105.58
N LYS A 59 -13.04 53.49 105.15
CA LYS A 59 -12.95 54.02 103.78
C LYS A 59 -12.79 52.86 102.80
N MET A 60 -13.14 53.08 101.52
CA MET A 60 -12.89 52.07 100.46
C MET A 60 -11.41 51.63 100.47
N GLY A 61 -11.18 50.33 100.31
CA GLY A 61 -9.86 49.72 100.43
C GLY A 61 -9.40 49.40 101.86
N GLU A 62 -10.26 49.61 102.87
CA GLU A 62 -10.03 49.20 104.26
C GLU A 62 -11.24 48.42 104.82
N TYR A 63 -11.00 47.43 105.67
CA TYR A 63 -12.04 46.67 106.38
C TYR A 63 -12.05 47.02 107.87
N LEU A 64 -13.21 46.83 108.50
CA LEU A 64 -13.36 46.99 109.95
C LEU A 64 -12.89 45.71 110.65
N SER A 65 -11.74 45.78 111.31
CA SER A 65 -11.20 44.66 112.09
C SER A 65 -12.01 44.42 113.37
N HIS A 66 -11.92 43.21 113.94
CA HIS A 66 -12.64 42.80 115.15
C HIS A 66 -12.34 43.67 116.39
N ASP A 67 -11.20 44.36 116.40
CA ASP A 67 -10.82 45.36 117.40
C ASP A 67 -11.40 46.76 117.12
N ASN A 68 -12.32 46.86 116.15
CA ASN A 68 -12.98 48.08 115.67
C ASN A 68 -12.03 49.14 115.10
N TYR A 69 -10.97 48.69 114.43
CA TYR A 69 -10.04 49.55 113.71
C TYR A 69 -10.08 49.27 112.22
N CYS A 70 -10.02 50.34 111.42
CA CYS A 70 -9.88 50.21 109.98
C CYS A 70 -8.47 49.79 109.62
N ARG A 71 -8.37 48.68 108.90
CA ARG A 71 -7.10 48.12 108.41
C ARG A 71 -7.21 47.98 106.90
N LYS A 72 -6.09 48.20 106.21
CA LYS A 72 -6.05 48.10 104.75
C LYS A 72 -6.35 46.68 104.29
N CYS A 73 -7.11 46.57 103.21
CA CYS A 73 -7.30 45.32 102.50
C CYS A 73 -5.98 44.74 102.01
N HIS A 74 -5.98 43.44 101.70
CA HIS A 74 -4.90 42.86 100.92
C HIS A 74 -4.70 43.68 99.63
N LYS A 75 -3.43 43.83 99.20
CA LYS A 75 -3.07 44.72 98.10
C LYS A 75 -3.80 44.41 96.79
N ASP A 76 -4.26 43.18 96.63
CA ASP A 76 -4.90 42.65 95.41
C ASP A 76 -6.45 42.76 95.45
N CYS A 77 -7.05 43.01 96.63
CA CYS A 77 -8.48 43.29 96.74
C CYS A 77 -8.79 44.77 96.46
N GLU A 78 -9.90 45.05 95.78
CA GLU A 78 -10.51 46.38 95.70
C GLU A 78 -11.39 46.65 96.94
N GLN A 79 -12.19 45.65 97.33
CA GLN A 79 -12.96 45.62 98.57
C GLN A 79 -12.69 44.33 99.34
N CYS A 80 -12.74 44.38 100.67
CA CYS A 80 -12.48 43.22 101.50
C CYS A 80 -13.29 43.27 102.79
N THR A 81 -13.52 42.10 103.37
CA THR A 81 -14.19 41.94 104.67
C THR A 81 -13.21 41.53 105.79
N GLY A 82 -11.94 41.28 105.45
CA GLY A 82 -10.92 40.79 106.39
C GLY A 82 -9.46 41.13 105.99
N PRO A 83 -8.49 40.77 106.86
CA PRO A 83 -7.05 41.06 106.66
C PRO A 83 -6.37 40.27 105.54
N GLU A 84 -6.83 39.04 105.32
CA GLU A 84 -6.25 38.10 104.36
C GLU A 84 -6.92 38.27 102.98
N GLN A 85 -6.79 37.31 102.07
CA GLN A 85 -7.48 37.34 100.78
C GLN A 85 -8.99 37.06 100.90
N SER A 86 -9.68 37.68 101.87
CA SER A 86 -11.15 37.66 101.97
C SER A 86 -11.70 38.89 101.24
N CYS A 87 -11.59 38.88 99.93
CA CYS A 87 -11.99 39.98 99.06
C CYS A 87 -13.50 39.89 98.75
N ASP A 88 -14.14 41.05 98.60
CA ASP A 88 -15.52 41.22 98.10
C ASP A 88 -15.51 41.82 96.68
N GLY A 89 -14.32 41.87 96.08
CA GLY A 89 -14.03 42.42 94.76
C GLY A 89 -12.53 42.51 94.52
N CYS A 90 -12.09 42.06 93.34
CA CYS A 90 -10.69 42.06 92.94
C CYS A 90 -10.31 43.31 92.15
N LYS A 91 -9.04 43.71 92.24
CA LYS A 91 -8.52 44.79 91.39
C LYS A 91 -8.30 44.33 89.96
N ASP A 92 -8.14 45.31 89.05
CA ASP A 92 -7.77 45.06 87.66
C ASP A 92 -6.54 44.13 87.55
N GLY A 93 -6.63 43.07 86.76
CA GLY A 93 -5.58 42.05 86.58
C GLY A 93 -5.69 40.83 87.49
N PHE A 94 -6.78 40.71 88.25
CA PHE A 94 -7.06 39.57 89.12
C PHE A 94 -8.43 38.97 88.82
N GLN A 95 -8.58 37.67 89.09
CA GLN A 95 -9.85 36.93 89.04
C GLN A 95 -10.28 36.55 90.46
N ASP A 96 -11.60 36.49 90.68
CA ASP A 96 -12.17 36.03 91.95
C ASP A 96 -12.32 34.50 91.93
N THR A 97 -11.51 33.82 92.73
CA THR A 97 -11.59 32.38 92.97
C THR A 97 -12.17 32.16 94.37
N LEU A 98 -13.50 32.10 94.49
CA LEU A 98 -14.21 31.84 95.76
C LEU A 98 -13.89 32.82 96.90
N GLY A 99 -13.73 34.11 96.58
CA GLY A 99 -13.43 35.19 97.51
C GLY A 99 -11.94 35.52 97.62
N GLU A 100 -11.06 34.75 96.98
CA GLU A 100 -9.61 35.00 96.90
C GLU A 100 -9.25 35.60 95.52
N CYS A 101 -8.44 36.67 95.52
CA CYS A 101 -8.04 37.35 94.29
C CYS A 101 -6.70 36.83 93.78
N GLU A 102 -6.74 36.05 92.72
CA GLU A 102 -5.58 35.45 92.08
C GLU A 102 -5.23 36.20 90.79
N ILE A 103 -3.94 36.23 90.43
CA ILE A 103 -3.51 36.83 89.16
C ILE A 103 -4.18 36.07 88.02
N CYS A 104 -4.71 36.79 87.04
CA CYS A 104 -5.34 36.16 85.89
C CYS A 104 -4.35 35.24 85.16
N PRO A 105 -4.66 33.94 85.04
CA PRO A 105 -3.76 32.98 84.41
C PRO A 105 -3.69 33.17 82.88
N GLY A 106 -4.77 33.69 82.27
CA GLY A 106 -4.81 33.94 80.83
C GLY A 106 -4.85 32.66 79.99
N GLU A 107 -5.34 31.57 80.57
CA GLU A 107 -5.44 30.25 79.95
C GLU A 107 -6.83 30.04 79.31
N ASP A 108 -6.90 29.27 78.22
CA ASP A 108 -8.13 29.12 77.42
C ASP A 108 -9.28 28.41 78.18
N ASP A 109 -8.98 27.66 79.24
CA ASP A 109 -9.94 26.90 80.07
C ASP A 109 -10.38 27.63 81.36
N GLN A 110 -9.99 28.89 81.52
CA GLN A 110 -10.37 29.70 82.67
C GLN A 110 -11.88 30.03 82.65
N GLU A 111 -12.59 29.59 83.69
CA GLU A 111 -14.04 29.76 83.84
C GLU A 111 -14.43 31.14 84.39
N ASN A 112 -13.56 31.75 85.21
CA ASN A 112 -13.82 33.04 85.85
C ASN A 112 -13.29 34.20 85.00
N ASP A 113 -14.09 35.26 84.86
CA ASP A 113 -13.66 36.47 84.16
C ASP A 113 -12.54 37.19 84.93
N CYS A 114 -11.48 37.55 84.23
CA CYS A 114 -10.48 38.48 84.73
C CYS A 114 -11.10 39.88 84.89
N VAL A 115 -10.89 40.52 86.04
CA VAL A 115 -11.36 41.90 86.25
C VAL A 115 -10.47 42.83 85.44
N CYS A 116 -11.01 43.43 84.37
CA CYS A 116 -10.33 44.45 83.57
C CYS A 116 -11.26 45.66 83.37
N GLY A 117 -11.37 46.52 84.39
CA GLY A 117 -12.27 47.67 84.39
C GLY A 117 -13.74 47.23 84.33
N THR A 118 -14.46 47.63 83.27
CA THR A 118 -15.86 47.23 83.03
C THR A 118 -15.98 46.21 81.89
N SER A 119 -14.86 45.69 81.40
CA SER A 119 -14.84 44.68 80.34
C SER A 119 -15.26 43.32 80.91
N LYS A 120 -15.98 42.54 80.11
CA LYS A 120 -16.46 41.18 80.46
C LYS A 120 -15.79 40.16 79.54
N HIS A 121 -15.81 38.88 79.93
CA HIS A 121 -15.27 37.77 79.15
C HIS A 121 -13.76 37.88 78.87
N CYS A 122 -13.02 38.57 79.76
CA CYS A 122 -11.57 38.67 79.68
C CYS A 122 -10.92 37.43 80.32
N LEU A 123 -9.93 36.84 79.65
CA LEU A 123 -9.04 35.85 80.26
C LEU A 123 -7.85 36.53 80.96
N ASP A 124 -7.33 37.60 80.36
CA ASP A 124 -6.25 38.42 80.91
C ASP A 124 -6.46 39.90 80.53
N CYS A 125 -5.78 40.83 81.23
CA CYS A 125 -5.82 42.27 80.98
C CYS A 125 -4.63 42.76 80.16
N ASN A 126 -4.86 43.80 79.36
CA ASN A 126 -3.81 44.43 78.57
C ASN A 126 -2.82 45.17 79.46
N THR A 127 -1.55 44.79 79.41
CA THR A 127 -0.46 45.42 80.20
C THR A 127 -0.29 46.92 79.95
N SER A 128 -0.72 47.43 78.79
CA SER A 128 -0.69 48.86 78.46
C SER A 128 -1.93 49.62 78.95
N ASN A 129 -3.05 48.91 79.15
CA ASN A 129 -4.30 49.45 79.69
C ASN A 129 -5.06 48.35 80.44
N MET A 130 -4.84 48.27 81.75
CA MET A 130 -5.40 47.25 82.63
C MET A 130 -6.95 47.20 82.66
N LYS A 131 -7.63 48.16 82.03
CA LYS A 131 -9.09 48.22 81.91
C LYS A 131 -9.65 47.58 80.63
N GLN A 132 -8.79 46.98 79.81
CA GLN A 132 -9.16 46.31 78.57
C GLN A 132 -8.61 44.89 78.59
N CYS A 133 -9.35 43.93 78.02
CA CYS A 133 -8.85 42.57 77.91
C CYS A 133 -7.63 42.50 76.97
N ALA A 134 -6.67 41.63 77.28
CA ALA A 134 -5.60 41.18 76.38
C ALA A 134 -6.02 39.95 75.56
N SER A 135 -6.81 39.07 76.17
CA SER A 135 -7.36 37.85 75.59
C SER A 135 -8.80 37.65 76.05
N CYS A 136 -9.59 36.95 75.24
CA CYS A 136 -11.01 36.73 75.47
C CYS A 136 -11.32 35.26 75.68
N GLN A 137 -12.40 34.96 76.39
CA GLN A 137 -12.97 33.62 76.43
C GLN A 137 -13.34 33.12 75.02
N GLU A 138 -13.47 31.80 74.89
CA GLU A 138 -13.79 31.16 73.61
C GLU A 138 -15.04 31.76 72.96
N GLY A 139 -14.97 32.06 71.66
CA GLY A 139 -16.06 32.60 70.87
C GLY A 139 -16.20 34.12 70.84
N TYR A 140 -15.42 34.86 71.64
CA TYR A 140 -15.44 36.34 71.67
C TYR A 140 -14.26 36.95 70.89
N ASP A 141 -14.51 38.07 70.22
CA ASP A 141 -13.55 38.75 69.35
C ASP A 141 -12.74 39.81 70.10
N ILE A 142 -11.42 39.59 70.22
CA ILE A 142 -10.48 40.53 70.82
C ILE A 142 -10.33 41.83 70.00
N ASN A 143 -10.59 41.77 68.69
CA ASN A 143 -10.44 42.91 67.77
C ASN A 143 -11.72 43.73 67.62
N SER A 144 -12.78 43.36 68.34
CA SER A 144 -14.02 44.11 68.33
C SER A 144 -13.85 45.53 68.90
N SER A 145 -14.82 46.41 68.60
CA SER A 145 -14.75 47.83 69.00
C SER A 145 -14.59 48.04 70.51
N THR A 146 -15.07 47.09 71.31
CA THR A 146 -14.76 46.91 72.73
C THR A 146 -14.27 45.47 72.87
N PRO A 147 -13.01 45.20 73.21
CA PRO A 147 -12.47 43.84 73.23
C PRO A 147 -13.38 42.85 73.99
N CYS A 148 -13.55 41.66 73.42
CA CYS A 148 -14.37 40.57 73.97
C CYS A 148 -15.87 40.85 74.04
N LYS A 149 -16.38 41.85 73.30
CA LYS A 149 -17.82 42.18 73.28
C LYS A 149 -18.58 41.50 72.15
N ASP A 150 -17.99 41.49 70.95
CA ASP A 150 -18.62 40.90 69.76
C ASP A 150 -18.17 39.44 69.59
N CYS A 151 -18.97 38.63 68.91
CA CYS A 151 -18.65 37.21 68.70
C CYS A 151 -17.75 37.00 67.48
N LEU A 152 -16.88 35.99 67.54
CA LEU A 152 -16.09 35.53 66.42
C LEU A 152 -16.98 34.92 65.31
N PRO A 153 -16.53 34.91 64.04
CA PRO A 153 -17.19 34.15 62.98
C PRO A 153 -17.37 32.67 63.39
N GLY A 154 -18.57 32.13 63.15
CA GLY A 154 -18.97 30.80 63.63
C GLY A 154 -19.67 30.80 64.99
N TYR A 155 -19.77 31.96 65.65
CA TYR A 155 -20.52 32.16 66.89
C TYR A 155 -21.64 33.19 66.68
N VAL A 156 -22.72 33.05 67.46
CA VAL A 156 -23.86 33.98 67.47
C VAL A 156 -24.08 34.52 68.87
N SER A 157 -24.36 35.82 68.96
CA SER A 157 -24.71 36.47 70.22
C SER A 157 -26.14 36.12 70.61
N ILE A 158 -26.31 35.52 71.79
CA ILE A 158 -27.60 35.16 72.39
C ILE A 158 -27.71 35.86 73.75
N ALA A 159 -28.81 36.58 73.95
CA ALA A 159 -29.08 37.24 75.23
C ALA A 159 -29.66 36.26 76.26
N ILE A 160 -28.94 36.04 77.36
CA ILE A 160 -29.38 35.23 78.51
C ILE A 160 -29.35 36.13 79.75
N LYS A 161 -30.49 36.37 80.39
CA LYS A 161 -30.61 37.20 81.62
C LYS A 161 -29.93 38.58 81.48
N ASP A 162 -30.15 39.26 80.34
CA ASP A 162 -29.57 40.56 79.99
C ASP A 162 -28.05 40.59 79.75
N GLU A 163 -27.40 39.43 79.61
CA GLU A 163 -26.01 39.30 79.18
C GLU A 163 -25.90 38.66 77.79
N ASN A 164 -24.98 39.18 76.97
CA ASN A 164 -24.73 38.67 75.62
C ASN A 164 -23.68 37.57 75.68
N ILE A 165 -24.09 36.35 75.35
CA ILE A 165 -23.20 35.19 75.33
C ILE A 165 -22.97 34.76 73.88
N CYS A 166 -21.72 34.51 73.51
CA CYS A 166 -21.35 33.98 72.20
C CYS A 166 -21.47 32.45 72.21
N VAL A 167 -22.37 31.91 71.38
CA VAL A 167 -22.62 30.48 71.27
C VAL A 167 -22.25 29.99 69.88
N GLU A 168 -21.54 28.88 69.79
CA GLU A 168 -21.15 28.27 68.52
C GLU A 168 -22.40 27.91 67.69
N CYS A 169 -22.33 28.21 66.39
CA CYS A 169 -23.36 27.82 65.43
C CYS A 169 -23.46 26.29 65.28
N ASP A 170 -24.60 25.80 64.80
CA ASP A 170 -24.76 24.40 64.43
C ASP A 170 -23.70 23.99 63.39
N ASN A 171 -23.22 22.74 63.46
CA ASN A 171 -22.11 22.26 62.62
C ASN A 171 -22.39 22.31 61.11
N THR A 172 -23.65 22.49 60.70
CA THR A 172 -24.03 22.70 59.30
C THR A 172 -23.91 24.17 58.86
N CYS A 173 -23.96 25.12 59.79
CA CYS A 173 -23.83 26.55 59.55
C CYS A 173 -22.36 26.98 59.64
N ARG A 174 -21.92 27.82 58.69
CA ARG A 174 -20.69 28.59 58.82
C ARG A 174 -20.91 29.90 59.58
N GLU A 175 -22.06 30.52 59.33
CA GLU A 175 -22.53 31.72 60.00
C GLU A 175 -23.99 31.52 60.37
N CYS A 176 -24.40 32.01 61.55
CA CYS A 176 -25.77 31.93 62.02
C CYS A 176 -26.21 33.24 62.69
N SER A 177 -27.53 33.48 62.74
CA SER A 177 -28.11 34.72 63.24
C SER A 177 -29.32 34.48 64.13
N GLY A 178 -29.36 35.10 65.31
CA GLY A 178 -30.45 35.00 66.29
C GLY A 178 -30.51 33.68 67.05
N THR A 179 -30.28 32.54 66.40
CA THR A 179 -30.14 31.22 67.06
C THR A 179 -29.02 30.42 66.43
N LYS A 180 -28.46 29.44 67.16
CA LYS A 180 -27.40 28.56 66.63
C LYS A 180 -27.81 27.75 65.39
N THR A 181 -29.11 27.54 65.16
CA THR A 181 -29.63 26.74 64.03
C THR A 181 -30.13 27.58 62.85
N THR A 182 -30.17 28.91 62.99
CA THR A 182 -30.63 29.81 61.92
C THR A 182 -29.43 30.25 61.10
N CYS A 183 -29.07 29.49 60.06
CA CYS A 183 -27.88 29.76 59.27
C CYS A 183 -28.07 30.95 58.31
N THR A 184 -27.04 31.79 58.16
CA THR A 184 -26.91 32.81 57.12
C THR A 184 -25.90 32.40 56.04
N ALA A 185 -24.97 31.51 56.39
CA ALA A 185 -24.05 30.86 55.47
C ALA A 185 -23.83 29.40 55.90
N CYS A 186 -23.58 28.52 54.93
CA CYS A 186 -23.38 27.09 55.17
C CYS A 186 -21.93 26.67 55.07
N ASN A 187 -21.56 25.62 55.80
CA ASN A 187 -20.29 24.94 55.63
C ASN A 187 -20.24 24.21 54.27
N ASP A 188 -19.02 23.89 53.81
CA ASP A 188 -18.82 23.14 52.56
C ASP A 188 -19.60 21.81 52.58
N GLY A 189 -20.21 21.47 51.46
CA GLY A 189 -21.11 20.31 51.34
C GLY A 189 -22.58 20.59 51.68
N PHE A 190 -22.94 21.84 52.00
CA PHE A 190 -24.31 22.26 52.29
C PHE A 190 -24.72 23.50 51.49
N ILE A 191 -26.02 23.60 51.19
CA ILE A 191 -26.63 24.73 50.48
C ILE A 191 -27.68 25.37 51.39
N LEU A 192 -27.70 26.70 51.43
CA LEU A 192 -28.66 27.48 52.19
C LEU A 192 -30.05 27.41 51.52
N SER A 193 -31.01 26.84 52.23
CA SER A 193 -32.42 26.77 51.81
C SER A 193 -33.28 27.47 52.86
N GLY A 194 -33.68 28.70 52.56
CA GLY A 194 -34.27 29.60 53.57
C GLY A 194 -33.22 29.97 54.62
N ASN A 195 -33.38 29.46 55.84
CA ASN A 195 -32.47 29.69 56.97
C ASN A 195 -31.82 28.39 57.49
N ALA A 196 -31.92 27.29 56.75
CA ALA A 196 -31.35 26.01 57.12
C ALA A 196 -30.36 25.53 56.06
N CYS A 197 -29.27 24.93 56.52
CA CYS A 197 -28.27 24.32 55.64
C CYS A 197 -28.67 22.88 55.32
N THR A 198 -28.90 22.61 54.04
CA THR A 198 -29.28 21.28 53.54
C THR A 198 -28.11 20.64 52.82
N LYS A 199 -27.88 19.34 53.05
CA LYS A 199 -26.77 18.62 52.44
C LYS A 199 -26.94 18.58 50.91
N CYS A 200 -25.84 18.79 50.18
CA CYS A 200 -25.86 18.70 48.72
C CYS A 200 -26.25 17.29 48.26
N LEU A 201 -27.14 17.21 47.27
CA LEU A 201 -27.62 15.98 46.66
C LEU A 201 -27.29 15.98 45.16
N ALA A 202 -26.91 14.83 44.61
CA ALA A 202 -26.43 14.71 43.23
C ALA A 202 -27.48 15.08 42.15
N GLU A 203 -28.76 15.10 42.49
CA GLU A 203 -29.86 15.37 41.55
C GLU A 203 -30.22 16.86 41.44
N THR A 204 -29.55 17.75 42.18
CA THR A 204 -29.85 19.18 42.11
C THR A 204 -29.00 19.85 41.02
N THR A 205 -29.59 20.82 40.33
CA THR A 205 -28.88 21.66 39.34
C THR A 205 -28.07 22.80 40.01
N GLN A 206 -28.10 22.88 41.34
CA GLN A 206 -27.39 23.90 42.10
C GLN A 206 -25.93 23.49 42.34
N ILE A 207 -25.04 24.47 42.28
CA ILE A 207 -23.62 24.29 42.56
C ILE A 207 -23.44 24.15 44.07
N CYS A 208 -22.81 23.05 44.49
CA CYS A 208 -22.46 22.78 45.88
C CYS A 208 -21.13 23.48 46.23
N PRO A 209 -21.04 24.23 47.34
CA PRO A 209 -19.78 24.79 47.82
C PRO A 209 -18.86 23.68 48.32
N CYS A 210 -17.69 23.52 47.70
CA CYS A 210 -16.67 22.54 48.09
C CYS A 210 -15.29 23.23 48.13
N GLY A 211 -15.13 24.17 49.06
CA GLY A 211 -13.96 25.05 49.13
C GLY A 211 -13.83 25.89 47.86
N ASN A 212 -12.69 25.76 47.17
CA ASN A 212 -12.42 26.47 45.92
C ASN A 212 -12.80 25.68 44.65
N SER A 213 -13.34 24.46 44.79
CA SER A 213 -13.73 23.66 43.63
C SER A 213 -14.99 24.20 42.95
N LEU A 214 -14.95 24.28 41.62
CA LEU A 214 -16.03 24.80 40.79
C LEU A 214 -16.86 23.65 40.21
N ASN A 215 -18.13 23.94 39.91
CA ASN A 215 -19.04 23.03 39.20
C ASN A 215 -19.30 21.69 39.91
N CYS A 216 -19.16 21.63 41.24
CA CYS A 216 -19.52 20.45 42.02
C CYS A 216 -21.05 20.36 42.23
N THR A 217 -21.61 19.15 42.17
CA THR A 217 -22.97 18.84 42.67
C THR A 217 -22.92 18.17 44.06
N THR A 218 -21.83 17.48 44.39
CA THR A 218 -21.52 17.01 45.76
C THR A 218 -20.02 17.10 46.04
N CYS A 219 -19.62 17.23 47.31
CA CYS A 219 -18.21 17.23 47.74
C CYS A 219 -17.70 15.83 48.08
N ASN A 220 -16.39 15.64 47.98
CA ASN A 220 -15.72 14.40 48.36
C ASN A 220 -15.63 14.27 49.89
N LEU A 221 -15.99 13.09 50.40
CA LEU A 221 -16.00 12.79 51.85
C LEU A 221 -14.61 12.86 52.49
N ASN A 222 -13.55 12.57 51.73
CA ASN A 222 -12.17 12.56 52.21
C ASN A 222 -11.43 13.87 51.96
N ASN A 223 -11.97 14.75 51.11
CA ASN A 223 -11.40 16.05 50.80
C ASN A 223 -12.52 17.02 50.41
N THR A 224 -12.98 17.82 51.36
CA THR A 224 -14.08 18.79 51.16
C THR A 224 -13.75 19.87 50.14
N ASN A 225 -12.46 20.05 49.78
CA ASN A 225 -12.02 20.95 48.70
C ASN A 225 -12.06 20.32 47.31
N ALA A 226 -12.61 19.11 47.14
CA ALA A 226 -12.72 18.43 45.86
C ALA A 226 -14.18 17.97 45.60
N CYS A 227 -14.60 18.03 44.34
CA CYS A 227 -15.91 17.48 43.95
C CYS A 227 -15.91 15.95 44.01
N ALA A 228 -17.02 15.36 44.46
CA ALA A 228 -17.33 13.95 44.26
C ALA A 228 -18.16 13.72 42.98
N THR A 229 -19.09 14.62 42.68
CA THR A 229 -19.88 14.61 41.46
C THR A 229 -19.88 16.00 40.83
N CYS A 230 -19.96 16.04 39.50
CA CYS A 230 -19.92 17.28 38.73
C CYS A 230 -21.29 17.67 38.20
N LYS A 231 -21.45 18.97 37.91
CA LYS A 231 -22.50 19.50 37.04
C LYS A 231 -22.43 18.83 35.67
N GLU A 232 -23.58 18.71 35.00
CA GLU A 232 -23.73 17.99 33.72
C GLU A 232 -22.63 18.32 32.70
N HIS A 233 -22.06 17.28 32.08
CA HIS A 233 -20.98 17.34 31.08
C HIS A 233 -19.63 17.91 31.55
N TYR A 234 -19.42 18.08 32.86
CA TYR A 234 -18.09 18.33 33.42
C TYR A 234 -17.38 17.01 33.76
N ASP A 235 -16.08 16.95 33.48
CA ASP A 235 -15.27 15.74 33.60
C ASP A 235 -14.85 15.49 35.07
N THR A 236 -15.41 14.43 35.68
CA THR A 236 -15.07 14.00 37.05
C THR A 236 -13.63 13.50 37.19
N THR A 237 -12.99 13.12 36.08
CA THR A 237 -11.60 12.62 36.05
C THR A 237 -10.59 13.72 35.78
N ALA A 238 -11.05 14.96 35.54
CA ALA A 238 -10.18 16.12 35.42
C ALA A 238 -9.36 16.33 36.71
N SER A 239 -8.22 17.01 36.58
CA SER A 239 -7.38 17.37 37.72
C SER A 239 -7.21 18.89 37.76
N PRO A 240 -7.88 19.61 38.69
CA PRO A 240 -8.82 19.12 39.70
C PRO A 240 -10.18 18.66 39.10
N PRO A 241 -10.97 17.79 39.78
CA PRO A 241 -12.25 17.30 39.27
C PRO A 241 -13.21 18.43 38.88
N CYS A 242 -14.02 18.23 37.83
CA CYS A 242 -14.99 19.20 37.32
C CYS A 242 -14.42 20.54 36.82
N SER A 243 -13.09 20.61 36.62
CA SER A 243 -12.42 21.83 36.12
C SER A 243 -12.53 22.06 34.62
N LYS A 244 -12.94 21.04 33.85
CA LYS A 244 -13.13 21.11 32.39
C LYS A 244 -14.32 20.26 31.95
N CYS A 245 -14.82 20.53 30.75
CA CYS A 245 -15.86 19.72 30.14
C CYS A 245 -15.36 18.34 29.71
N GLU A 246 -16.29 17.38 29.65
CA GLU A 246 -16.10 16.09 29.02
C GLU A 246 -15.69 16.23 27.54
N PRO A 247 -15.02 15.22 26.94
CA PRO A 247 -14.78 15.20 25.50
C PRO A 247 -16.09 15.43 24.73
N LYS A 248 -16.01 16.17 23.61
CA LYS A 248 -17.14 16.64 22.79
C LYS A 248 -17.90 17.84 23.33
N TYR A 249 -17.54 18.40 24.48
CA TYR A 249 -18.13 19.62 25.01
C TYR A 249 -17.08 20.73 25.20
N PHE A 250 -17.50 21.98 25.14
CA PHE A 250 -16.68 23.16 25.42
C PHE A 250 -17.39 24.12 26.39
N GLU A 251 -16.64 24.91 27.14
CA GLU A 251 -17.22 25.90 28.06
C GLU A 251 -17.81 27.10 27.30
N GLN A 252 -19.11 27.34 27.46
CA GLN A 252 -19.80 28.51 26.95
C GLN A 252 -20.22 29.42 28.10
N ASN A 253 -20.01 30.74 27.93
CA ASN A 253 -20.50 31.73 28.88
C ASN A 253 -22.03 31.90 28.72
N ILE A 254 -22.75 31.80 29.84
CA ILE A 254 -24.19 32.06 29.96
C ILE A 254 -24.43 33.24 30.91
N THR A 255 -25.67 33.73 30.96
CA THR A 255 -26.04 34.93 31.74
C THR A 255 -25.66 34.85 33.23
N ASN A 256 -25.59 33.63 33.80
CA ASN A 256 -25.23 33.36 35.20
C ASN A 256 -24.13 32.27 35.34
N GLY A 257 -23.05 32.35 34.57
CA GLY A 257 -21.87 31.48 34.74
C GLY A 257 -21.41 30.80 33.45
N LYS A 258 -20.88 29.58 33.57
CA LYS A 258 -20.44 28.76 32.44
C LYS A 258 -21.21 27.43 32.38
N GLU A 259 -21.35 26.90 31.18
CA GLU A 259 -21.89 25.55 30.94
C GLU A 259 -21.13 24.82 29.83
N CYS A 260 -21.16 23.50 29.87
CA CYS A 260 -20.54 22.65 28.86
C CYS A 260 -21.51 22.41 27.70
N THR A 261 -21.22 22.98 26.53
CA THR A 261 -22.04 22.88 25.32
C THR A 261 -21.42 21.91 24.32
N LEU A 262 -22.26 21.11 23.66
CA LEU A 262 -21.82 20.11 22.68
C LEU A 262 -21.15 20.76 21.45
N CYS A 263 -20.00 20.23 21.05
CA CYS A 263 -19.31 20.57 19.81
C CYS A 263 -20.20 20.29 18.59
N ARG A 264 -20.30 21.25 17.69
CA ARG A 264 -21.03 21.11 16.42
C ARG A 264 -20.13 20.59 15.30
N ASN A 265 -20.75 20.19 14.18
CA ASN A 265 -20.09 19.68 12.97
C ASN A 265 -19.34 18.35 13.20
N GLN A 266 -18.31 18.08 12.39
CA GLN A 266 -17.48 16.87 12.44
C GLN A 266 -16.38 16.94 13.51
N CYS A 267 -16.60 17.71 14.57
CA CYS A 267 -15.59 17.96 15.59
C CYS A 267 -15.78 17.01 16.76
N GLU A 268 -14.70 16.35 17.16
CA GLU A 268 -14.66 15.45 18.30
C GLU A 268 -14.33 16.23 19.58
N THR A 269 -13.43 17.21 19.48
CA THR A 269 -13.20 18.23 20.51
C THR A 269 -13.13 19.60 19.85
N CYS A 270 -13.57 20.62 20.58
CA CYS A 270 -13.64 21.98 20.06
C CYS A 270 -13.25 22.99 21.13
N MET A 271 -12.73 24.12 20.68
CA MET A 271 -12.42 25.28 21.52
C MET A 271 -13.66 26.15 21.70
N ASP A 272 -14.45 26.27 20.63
CA ASP A 272 -15.74 26.96 20.58
C ASP A 272 -16.59 26.38 19.43
N VAL A 273 -17.78 26.93 19.23
CA VAL A 273 -18.74 26.48 18.20
C VAL A 273 -18.21 26.50 16.76
N ASN A 274 -17.21 27.34 16.46
CA ASN A 274 -16.64 27.55 15.13
C ASN A 274 -15.23 26.97 14.96
N LYS A 275 -14.55 26.62 16.06
CA LYS A 275 -13.14 26.19 16.04
C LYS A 275 -12.94 24.84 16.73
N CYS A 276 -12.50 23.89 15.94
CA CYS A 276 -12.28 22.50 16.33
C CYS A 276 -10.81 22.26 16.67
N LEU A 277 -10.59 21.42 17.67
CA LEU A 277 -9.26 21.00 18.12
C LEU A 277 -8.93 19.60 17.57
N THR A 278 -9.92 18.71 17.53
CA THR A 278 -9.82 17.39 16.89
C THR A 278 -11.09 17.07 16.11
N CYS A 279 -10.96 16.20 15.12
CA CYS A 279 -12.07 15.79 14.25
C CYS A 279 -12.54 14.38 14.56
N LYS A 280 -13.80 14.11 14.22
CA LYS A 280 -14.37 12.76 14.21
C LYS A 280 -13.69 11.90 13.14
N ASN A 281 -13.80 10.58 13.29
CA ASN A 281 -13.29 9.64 12.29
C ASN A 281 -13.84 9.95 10.89
N GLY A 282 -12.98 9.91 9.87
CA GLY A 282 -13.34 10.22 8.48
C GLY A 282 -13.24 11.70 8.11
N SER A 283 -12.71 12.55 9.01
CA SER A 283 -12.42 13.96 8.74
C SER A 283 -10.96 14.31 9.06
N PHE A 284 -10.48 15.43 8.53
CA PHE A 284 -9.17 16.01 8.87
C PHE A 284 -9.32 17.47 9.30
N LEU A 285 -8.41 17.93 10.16
CA LEU A 285 -8.40 19.29 10.68
C LEU A 285 -7.64 20.23 9.74
N LYS A 286 -8.31 21.27 9.24
CA LYS A 286 -7.72 22.33 8.42
C LYS A 286 -8.15 23.68 8.96
N GLU A 287 -7.18 24.49 9.39
CA GLU A 287 -7.41 25.85 9.91
C GLU A 287 -8.49 25.92 11.02
N GLY A 288 -8.57 24.89 11.88
CA GLY A 288 -9.57 24.83 12.95
C GLY A 288 -10.95 24.35 12.51
N LYS A 289 -11.14 23.86 11.29
CA LYS A 289 -12.38 23.25 10.79
C LYS A 289 -12.14 21.80 10.39
N CYS A 290 -13.15 20.95 10.59
CA CYS A 290 -13.10 19.55 10.19
C CYS A 290 -13.75 19.38 8.82
N GLU A 291 -12.96 18.91 7.84
CA GLU A 291 -13.39 18.61 6.47
C GLU A 291 -13.36 17.10 6.23
N TYR A 292 -14.25 16.59 5.36
CA TYR A 292 -14.27 15.16 5.02
C TYR A 292 -13.05 14.76 4.21
N CYS A 293 -12.56 13.55 4.46
CA CYS A 293 -11.43 12.96 3.77
C CYS A 293 -11.77 12.55 2.32
N TYR A 294 -10.83 12.74 1.38
CA TYR A 294 -11.04 12.47 -0.06
C TYR A 294 -9.87 11.73 -0.74
N GLY A 295 -9.02 11.04 0.03
CA GLY A 295 -8.03 10.07 -0.44
C GLY A 295 -6.69 10.67 -0.87
N ALA A 296 -6.68 11.73 -1.67
CA ALA A 296 -5.47 12.32 -2.22
C ALA A 296 -4.96 13.56 -1.45
N GLN A 297 -5.49 13.83 -0.26
CA GLN A 297 -5.06 15.00 0.51
C GLN A 297 -3.65 14.83 1.11
N ASN A 298 -2.99 15.97 1.38
CA ASN A 298 -1.67 16.04 2.02
C ASN A 298 -1.73 16.05 3.56
N ILE A 299 -2.93 16.03 4.14
CA ILE A 299 -3.16 16.07 5.58
C ILE A 299 -3.76 14.72 6.00
N SER A 300 -3.23 14.12 7.07
CA SER A 300 -3.75 12.84 7.57
C SER A 300 -5.23 12.94 7.93
N CYS A 301 -6.01 11.98 7.44
CA CYS A 301 -7.35 11.71 7.93
C CYS A 301 -7.29 11.18 9.36
N THR A 302 -8.26 11.55 10.20
CA THR A 302 -8.45 10.95 11.51
C THR A 302 -9.18 9.60 11.36
N CYS A 303 -8.48 8.49 11.65
CA CYS A 303 -9.00 7.12 11.53
C CYS A 303 -8.63 6.28 12.77
N GLY A 304 -9.18 6.62 13.93
CA GLY A 304 -8.85 5.96 15.19
C GLY A 304 -7.36 6.08 15.51
N THR A 305 -6.67 4.94 15.61
CA THR A 305 -5.21 4.87 15.87
C THR A 305 -4.35 4.76 14.62
N ALA A 306 -4.96 4.62 13.43
CA ALA A 306 -4.21 4.53 12.18
C ALA A 306 -3.58 5.88 11.82
N LYS A 307 -2.35 5.82 11.31
CA LYS A 307 -1.57 6.97 10.87
C LYS A 307 -1.48 6.99 9.35
N ASN A 308 -1.28 8.18 8.81
CA ASN A 308 -1.03 8.41 7.39
C ASN A 308 -2.17 8.04 6.44
N CYS A 309 -3.41 7.99 6.94
CA CYS A 309 -4.58 7.67 6.13
C CYS A 309 -5.00 8.86 5.25
N GLY A 310 -5.35 8.56 4.00
CA GLY A 310 -6.09 9.46 3.12
C GLY A 310 -7.60 9.29 3.29
N THR A 311 -8.09 8.08 3.57
CA THR A 311 -9.48 7.81 3.98
C THR A 311 -9.52 6.65 4.97
N CYS A 312 -10.60 6.52 5.74
CA CYS A 312 -10.77 5.43 6.69
C CYS A 312 -11.60 4.28 6.10
N ASP A 313 -11.32 3.05 6.54
CA ASP A 313 -12.20 1.92 6.26
C ASP A 313 -13.51 2.07 7.06
N THR A 314 -14.63 2.09 6.33
CA THR A 314 -15.98 2.17 6.89
C THR A 314 -16.35 0.99 7.80
N LYS A 315 -15.75 -0.19 7.60
CA LYS A 315 -15.98 -1.40 8.40
C LYS A 315 -15.06 -1.49 9.61
N LYS A 316 -13.85 -0.93 9.51
CA LYS A 316 -12.83 -0.92 10.56
C LYS A 316 -12.24 0.48 10.70
N GLN A 317 -12.83 1.29 11.59
CA GLN A 317 -12.46 2.70 11.75
C GLN A 317 -11.01 2.94 12.25
N THR A 318 -10.29 1.89 12.64
CA THR A 318 -8.88 1.93 13.06
C THR A 318 -7.91 1.54 11.94
N THR A 319 -8.37 1.46 10.68
CA THR A 319 -7.53 1.14 9.51
C THR A 319 -7.78 2.12 8.36
N CYS A 320 -6.76 2.37 7.55
CA CYS A 320 -6.88 3.22 6.37
C CYS A 320 -7.54 2.45 5.21
N LEU A 321 -8.45 3.07 4.47
CA LEU A 321 -8.91 2.56 3.17
C LEU A 321 -7.94 2.98 2.04
N THR A 322 -7.50 4.23 2.08
CA THR A 322 -6.45 4.76 1.20
C THR A 322 -5.41 5.50 2.02
N CYS A 323 -4.18 5.59 1.52
CA CYS A 323 -3.11 6.37 2.14
C CYS A 323 -3.13 7.83 1.69
N MET A 324 -2.61 8.73 2.54
CA MET A 324 -2.46 10.14 2.18
C MET A 324 -1.39 10.29 1.09
N HIS A 325 -1.37 11.43 0.40
CA HIS A 325 -0.44 11.66 -0.70
C HIS A 325 1.04 11.43 -0.28
N GLY A 326 1.76 10.64 -1.07
CA GLY A 326 3.17 10.25 -0.84
C GLY A 326 3.36 9.02 0.05
N PHE A 327 2.31 8.49 0.67
CA PHE A 327 2.36 7.27 1.48
C PHE A 327 1.70 6.10 0.75
N ASP A 328 2.20 4.90 1.01
CA ASP A 328 1.69 3.67 0.43
C ASP A 328 1.67 2.55 1.49
N SER A 329 1.03 1.44 1.17
CA SER A 329 0.72 0.36 2.09
C SER A 329 1.43 -0.94 1.71
N THR A 330 2.17 -1.54 2.65
CA THR A 330 2.69 -2.90 2.47
C THR A 330 1.65 -3.97 2.81
N LYS A 331 0.62 -3.61 3.58
CA LYS A 331 -0.48 -4.47 4.00
C LYS A 331 -1.77 -3.66 4.08
N GLU A 332 -2.89 -4.36 3.91
CA GLU A 332 -4.21 -3.75 3.97
C GLU A 332 -4.40 -2.99 5.30
N GLY A 333 -4.86 -1.74 5.22
CA GLY A 333 -5.15 -0.92 6.39
C GLY A 333 -3.98 -0.14 6.99
N ALA A 334 -2.73 -0.35 6.54
CA ALA A 334 -1.54 0.32 7.10
C ALA A 334 -0.73 1.08 6.05
N CYS A 335 -0.61 2.39 6.23
CA CYS A 335 0.17 3.30 5.39
C CYS A 335 1.59 3.48 5.95
N ASP A 336 2.40 2.43 5.81
CA ASP A 336 3.69 2.24 6.49
C ASP A 336 4.93 2.33 5.57
N THR A 337 4.72 2.60 4.28
CA THR A 337 5.78 2.88 3.31
C THR A 337 5.49 4.18 2.53
N CYS A 338 6.40 4.56 1.65
CA CYS A 338 6.24 5.71 0.75
C CYS A 338 5.86 5.24 -0.65
N SER A 339 5.02 6.01 -1.33
CA SER A 339 4.64 5.80 -2.73
C SER A 339 5.84 6.04 -3.66
N GLU A 340 5.72 5.61 -4.92
CA GLU A 340 6.72 5.90 -5.95
C GLU A 340 6.99 7.42 -6.06
N GLY A 341 8.27 7.76 -6.19
CA GLY A 341 8.74 9.15 -6.24
C GLY A 341 9.00 9.79 -4.88
N PHE A 342 8.88 9.03 -3.77
CA PHE A 342 9.15 9.51 -2.42
C PHE A 342 10.18 8.64 -1.69
N PHE A 343 11.00 9.26 -0.84
CA PHE A 343 11.88 8.53 0.08
C PHE A 343 11.39 8.62 1.52
N LYS A 344 11.64 7.56 2.28
CA LYS A 344 11.26 7.42 3.68
C LYS A 344 12.28 8.07 4.59
N LYS A 345 11.93 9.20 5.21
CA LYS A 345 12.74 9.86 6.24
C LYS A 345 12.27 9.48 7.62
N VAL A 346 13.08 8.71 8.33
CA VAL A 346 12.76 8.19 9.67
C VAL A 346 13.09 9.23 10.75
N SER A 347 12.19 9.39 11.70
CA SER A 347 12.35 10.12 12.96
C SER A 347 12.07 9.16 14.13
N LYS A 348 12.47 9.53 15.36
CA LYS A 348 12.49 8.63 16.55
C LYS A 348 11.25 7.71 16.73
N ASP A 349 10.03 8.16 16.37
CA ASP A 349 8.77 7.37 16.46
C ASP A 349 7.83 7.49 15.24
N ASN A 350 8.27 8.10 14.14
CA ASN A 350 7.45 8.33 12.95
C ASN A 350 8.31 8.45 11.68
N PHE A 351 7.71 8.39 10.50
CA PHE A 351 8.41 8.72 9.26
C PHE A 351 7.59 9.68 8.40
N THR A 352 8.30 10.38 7.52
CA THR A 352 7.70 11.23 6.50
C THR A 352 8.15 10.75 5.13
N CYS A 353 7.30 10.93 4.12
CA CYS A 353 7.62 10.66 2.74
C CYS A 353 7.92 11.99 2.06
N GLU A 354 9.18 12.22 1.72
CA GLU A 354 9.62 13.44 1.03
C GLU A 354 9.81 13.13 -0.47
N PRO A 355 9.36 14.02 -1.37
CA PRO A 355 9.44 13.76 -2.81
C PRO A 355 10.89 13.82 -3.30
N CYS A 356 11.21 12.94 -4.23
CA CYS A 356 12.44 12.98 -5.02
C CYS A 356 12.41 14.18 -5.97
N THR A 357 13.56 14.81 -6.20
CA THR A 357 13.69 15.94 -7.13
C THR A 357 14.13 15.49 -8.53
N THR A 358 14.76 14.32 -8.62
CA THR A 358 15.15 13.70 -9.90
C THR A 358 13.94 13.19 -10.66
N ALA A 359 13.80 13.66 -11.91
CA ALA A 359 12.74 13.22 -12.81
C ALA A 359 12.79 11.70 -13.05
N ASN A 360 11.61 11.08 -13.11
CA ASN A 360 11.41 9.66 -13.37
C ASN A 360 12.11 8.71 -12.37
N CYS A 361 12.40 9.21 -11.18
CA CYS A 361 12.93 8.41 -10.09
C CYS A 361 11.78 7.78 -9.30
N ALA A 362 11.74 6.45 -9.18
CA ALA A 362 10.76 5.74 -8.38
C ALA A 362 11.14 5.72 -6.89
N GLN A 363 12.44 5.65 -6.57
CA GLN A 363 12.96 5.76 -5.20
C GLN A 363 14.31 6.48 -5.21
N CYS A 364 14.51 7.41 -4.27
CA CYS A 364 15.75 8.15 -4.09
C CYS A 364 16.33 7.95 -2.69
N SER A 365 17.59 8.37 -2.50
CA SER A 365 18.25 8.38 -1.20
C SER A 365 17.83 9.58 -0.33
N GLU A 366 18.43 9.73 0.86
CA GLU A 366 18.27 10.95 1.67
C GLU A 366 18.66 12.23 0.93
N LYS A 367 19.54 12.12 -0.07
CA LYS A 367 19.80 13.17 -1.04
C LYS A 367 18.80 13.03 -2.18
N LYS A 368 17.81 13.94 -2.23
CA LYS A 368 16.65 13.92 -3.14
C LYS A 368 16.98 13.83 -4.64
N GLU A 369 18.19 14.28 -5.00
CA GLU A 369 18.73 14.26 -6.37
C GLU A 369 19.36 12.90 -6.75
N GLU A 370 19.72 12.07 -5.76
CA GLU A 370 20.37 10.79 -5.99
C GLU A 370 19.33 9.67 -6.06
N CYS A 371 19.01 9.21 -7.27
CA CYS A 371 18.07 8.12 -7.48
C CYS A 371 18.69 6.76 -7.14
N THR A 372 17.89 5.86 -6.57
CA THR A 372 18.28 4.48 -6.25
C THR A 372 17.48 3.46 -7.07
N LYS A 373 16.30 3.84 -7.56
CA LYS A 373 15.46 3.02 -8.44
C LYS A 373 14.66 3.90 -9.37
N CYS A 374 14.64 3.58 -10.66
CA CYS A 374 13.91 4.35 -11.66
C CYS A 374 12.47 3.85 -11.82
N VAL A 375 11.61 4.68 -12.40
CA VAL A 375 10.31 4.20 -12.90
C VAL A 375 10.53 3.22 -14.05
N TYR A 376 9.50 2.43 -14.38
CA TYR A 376 9.60 1.44 -15.44
C TYR A 376 10.08 2.02 -16.77
N ASN A 377 10.82 1.20 -17.53
CA ASN A 377 11.38 1.52 -18.84
C ASN A 377 12.52 2.56 -18.82
N MET A 378 13.23 2.61 -17.69
CA MET A 378 14.43 3.42 -17.51
C MET A 378 15.54 2.58 -16.88
N TYR A 379 16.78 3.05 -16.98
CA TYR A 379 17.92 2.49 -16.26
C TYR A 379 18.57 3.58 -15.40
N LEU A 380 19.20 3.14 -14.31
CA LEU A 380 19.96 4.01 -13.42
C LEU A 380 21.40 4.11 -13.93
N ASN A 381 21.83 5.31 -14.33
CA ASN A 381 23.20 5.55 -14.77
C ASN A 381 24.18 5.69 -13.59
N GLU A 382 25.49 5.77 -13.88
CA GLU A 382 26.54 5.91 -12.85
C GLU A 382 26.41 7.22 -12.03
N GLN A 383 25.78 8.25 -12.60
CA GLN A 383 25.49 9.52 -11.93
C GLN A 383 24.21 9.46 -11.06
N LYS A 384 23.62 8.28 -10.87
CA LYS A 384 22.37 8.06 -10.11
C LYS A 384 21.16 8.82 -10.68
N GLN A 385 21.10 8.94 -12.00
CA GLN A 385 19.98 9.54 -12.73
C GLN A 385 19.31 8.51 -13.64
N CYS A 386 18.01 8.68 -13.86
CA CYS A 386 17.22 7.78 -14.69
C CYS A 386 17.27 8.19 -16.16
N GLN A 387 17.70 7.27 -17.01
CA GLN A 387 17.77 7.46 -18.46
C GLN A 387 16.90 6.43 -19.17
N GLN A 388 16.38 6.81 -20.33
CA GLN A 388 15.45 5.96 -21.08
C GLN A 388 16.21 4.78 -21.68
N CYS A 389 15.65 3.58 -21.56
CA CYS A 389 16.26 2.37 -22.13
C CYS A 389 16.28 2.45 -23.66
N ALA A 390 17.40 2.07 -24.27
CA ALA A 390 17.55 2.00 -25.71
C ALA A 390 17.87 0.57 -26.15
N LYS A 391 17.16 0.09 -27.16
CA LYS A 391 17.38 -1.26 -27.70
C LYS A 391 18.84 -1.47 -28.10
N GLY A 392 19.46 -2.53 -27.58
CA GLY A 392 20.81 -2.96 -27.93
C GLY A 392 21.95 -2.14 -27.31
N ASP A 393 21.67 -1.29 -26.31
CA ASP A 393 22.72 -0.56 -25.56
C ASP A 393 23.51 -1.47 -24.61
N GLY A 394 23.00 -2.67 -24.31
CA GLY A 394 23.62 -3.63 -23.42
C GLY A 394 23.47 -3.29 -21.93
N ILE A 395 22.60 -2.34 -21.59
CA ILE A 395 22.35 -1.86 -20.23
C ILE A 395 21.02 -2.43 -19.72
N PRO A 396 20.98 -3.07 -18.54
CA PRO A 396 19.74 -3.70 -18.07
C PRO A 396 18.67 -2.65 -17.77
N CYS A 397 17.52 -2.77 -18.44
CA CYS A 397 16.38 -1.90 -18.22
C CYS A 397 15.62 -2.30 -16.94
N ASP A 398 15.20 -1.32 -16.13
CA ASP A 398 14.36 -1.56 -14.95
C ASP A 398 12.89 -1.71 -15.38
N CYS A 399 12.42 -2.96 -15.37
CA CYS A 399 11.02 -3.33 -15.58
C CYS A 399 10.41 -3.93 -14.30
N GLY A 400 10.95 -3.59 -13.12
CA GLY A 400 10.51 -4.13 -11.83
C GLY A 400 11.25 -5.40 -11.41
N ALA A 401 10.51 -6.48 -11.13
CA ALA A 401 11.09 -7.72 -10.60
C ALA A 401 11.61 -8.69 -11.68
N VAL A 402 11.34 -8.40 -12.96
CA VAL A 402 11.81 -9.19 -14.10
C VAL A 402 13.25 -8.82 -14.46
N VAL A 403 13.99 -9.75 -15.07
CA VAL A 403 15.44 -9.61 -15.27
C VAL A 403 15.83 -9.82 -16.74
N ASN A 404 17.03 -9.37 -17.10
CA ASN A 404 17.63 -9.46 -18.44
C ASN A 404 16.78 -8.80 -19.54
N CYS A 405 16.01 -7.76 -19.19
CA CYS A 405 15.26 -6.95 -20.15
C CYS A 405 16.19 -5.94 -20.82
N ASP A 406 16.16 -5.91 -22.15
CA ASP A 406 16.77 -4.84 -22.96
C ASP A 406 15.81 -3.63 -23.03
N THR A 407 14.50 -3.91 -23.09
CA THR A 407 13.43 -2.89 -22.99
C THR A 407 12.23 -3.45 -22.20
N CYS A 408 11.35 -2.58 -21.69
CA CYS A 408 10.10 -3.02 -21.07
C CYS A 408 8.95 -3.08 -22.09
N SER A 409 7.92 -3.88 -21.78
CA SER A 409 6.73 -3.98 -22.62
C SER A 409 5.94 -2.68 -22.59
N THR A 410 5.49 -2.21 -23.75
CA THR A 410 4.64 -1.02 -23.89
C THR A 410 3.21 -1.24 -23.37
N ILE A 411 2.80 -2.49 -23.15
CA ILE A 411 1.46 -2.87 -22.67
C ILE A 411 1.48 -3.15 -21.17
N GLN A 412 2.50 -3.87 -20.69
CA GLN A 412 2.68 -4.20 -19.26
C GLN A 412 4.10 -3.82 -18.85
N PRO A 413 4.35 -2.58 -18.40
CA PRO A 413 5.69 -2.07 -18.11
C PRO A 413 6.49 -2.87 -17.06
N SER A 414 5.79 -3.67 -16.24
CA SER A 414 6.38 -4.60 -15.27
C SER A 414 6.91 -5.92 -15.88
N LYS A 415 6.93 -6.04 -17.22
CA LYS A 415 7.42 -7.20 -17.98
C LYS A 415 8.43 -6.74 -19.02
N CYS A 416 9.34 -7.63 -19.41
CA CYS A 416 10.26 -7.34 -20.51
C CYS A 416 9.47 -7.22 -21.83
N GLY A 417 9.84 -6.24 -22.64
CA GLY A 417 9.39 -6.10 -24.03
C GLY A 417 10.32 -6.86 -24.95
N GLU A 418 11.62 -6.58 -24.84
CA GLU A 418 12.69 -7.32 -25.52
C GLU A 418 13.73 -7.80 -24.52
N CYS A 419 14.32 -8.96 -24.79
CA CYS A 419 15.35 -9.57 -23.96
C CYS A 419 16.75 -9.25 -24.47
N PHE A 420 17.73 -9.29 -23.58
CA PHE A 420 19.13 -9.28 -23.99
C PHE A 420 19.48 -10.40 -24.97
N PRO A 421 20.50 -10.20 -25.83
CA PRO A 421 20.96 -11.21 -26.77
C PRO A 421 21.18 -12.57 -26.11
N GLY A 422 20.50 -13.60 -26.62
CA GLY A 422 20.59 -14.97 -26.12
C GLY A 422 19.52 -15.36 -25.11
N TYR A 423 18.68 -14.42 -24.65
CA TYR A 423 17.55 -14.70 -23.78
C TYR A 423 16.21 -14.60 -24.53
N VAL A 424 15.20 -15.31 -24.04
CA VAL A 424 13.81 -15.22 -24.50
C VAL A 424 12.85 -15.10 -23.31
N ILE A 425 11.70 -14.46 -23.57
CA ILE A 425 10.68 -14.16 -22.56
C ILE A 425 10.04 -15.47 -22.08
N ASP A 426 9.98 -15.65 -20.77
CA ASP A 426 9.28 -16.75 -20.10
C ASP A 426 7.79 -16.45 -19.89
N LYS A 427 7.04 -17.42 -19.36
CA LYS A 427 5.59 -17.29 -19.10
C LYS A 427 5.23 -16.15 -18.14
N ASN A 428 6.16 -15.71 -17.29
CA ASN A 428 5.95 -14.63 -16.33
C ASN A 428 6.29 -13.26 -16.91
N GLY A 429 6.88 -13.20 -18.11
CA GLY A 429 7.32 -11.96 -18.76
C GLY A 429 8.77 -11.58 -18.46
N SER A 430 9.58 -12.49 -17.90
CA SER A 430 11.00 -12.27 -17.58
C SER A 430 11.92 -12.97 -18.59
N CYS A 431 13.12 -12.46 -18.83
CA CYS A 431 14.06 -13.00 -19.81
C CYS A 431 15.03 -14.00 -19.16
N THR A 432 14.52 -15.18 -18.81
CA THR A 432 15.28 -16.20 -18.06
C THR A 432 15.63 -17.45 -18.86
N LEU A 433 14.97 -17.64 -20.00
CA LEU A 433 15.17 -18.80 -20.88
C LEU A 433 16.20 -18.47 -21.95
N CYS A 434 17.02 -19.44 -22.36
CA CYS A 434 17.98 -19.23 -23.43
C CYS A 434 17.33 -19.42 -24.81
N ALA A 435 17.66 -18.52 -25.74
CA ALA A 435 17.30 -18.65 -27.14
C ALA A 435 17.92 -19.92 -27.75
N LEU A 436 17.36 -20.41 -28.87
CA LEU A 436 18.02 -21.42 -29.69
C LEU A 436 19.44 -20.95 -30.02
N ASN A 437 20.42 -21.84 -30.08
CA ASN A 437 21.86 -21.59 -30.22
C ASN A 437 22.57 -20.97 -29.01
N TYR A 438 21.90 -20.90 -27.85
CA TYR A 438 22.49 -20.57 -26.56
C TYR A 438 22.23 -21.69 -25.55
N VAL A 439 23.12 -21.84 -24.57
CA VAL A 439 22.99 -22.76 -23.45
C VAL A 439 23.24 -22.02 -22.14
N LYS A 440 22.56 -22.45 -21.08
CA LYS A 440 22.71 -21.84 -19.76
C LYS A 440 24.02 -22.34 -19.11
N ILE A 441 24.95 -21.42 -18.83
CA ILE A 441 26.18 -21.67 -18.08
C ILE A 441 26.19 -20.72 -16.88
N GLY A 442 26.01 -21.26 -15.68
CA GLY A 442 25.67 -20.44 -14.50
C GLY A 442 24.30 -19.76 -14.70
N ASP A 443 24.23 -18.45 -14.45
CA ASP A 443 23.01 -17.65 -14.68
C ASP A 443 22.98 -16.94 -16.04
N LYS A 444 23.92 -17.25 -16.94
CA LYS A 444 24.02 -16.60 -18.24
C LYS A 444 23.69 -17.54 -19.40
N CYS A 445 22.99 -17.01 -20.40
CA CYS A 445 22.85 -17.68 -21.69
C CYS A 445 24.10 -17.41 -22.54
N VAL A 446 24.86 -18.46 -22.81
CA VAL A 446 26.10 -18.42 -23.57
C VAL A 446 25.86 -19.03 -24.95
N LYS A 447 26.30 -18.34 -26.00
CA LYS A 447 26.18 -18.82 -27.39
C LYS A 447 26.97 -20.11 -27.56
N CYS A 448 26.39 -21.10 -28.23
CA CYS A 448 27.08 -22.34 -28.59
C CYS A 448 28.36 -22.02 -29.39
N GLY A 449 29.49 -22.61 -28.99
CA GLY A 449 30.78 -22.45 -29.65
C GLY A 449 30.94 -23.26 -30.93
N VAL A 450 29.95 -24.09 -31.26
CA VAL A 450 29.92 -24.89 -32.49
C VAL A 450 29.07 -24.19 -33.55
N ASP A 451 29.66 -23.95 -34.72
CA ASP A 451 28.97 -23.34 -35.85
C ASP A 451 27.79 -24.20 -36.32
N ASN A 452 26.72 -23.51 -36.74
CA ASN A 452 25.49 -24.13 -37.24
C ASN A 452 24.79 -25.05 -36.22
N CYS A 453 25.12 -24.90 -34.94
CA CYS A 453 24.45 -25.61 -33.87
C CYS A 453 23.12 -24.93 -33.47
N GLN A 454 22.09 -25.74 -33.23
CA GLN A 454 20.78 -25.32 -32.71
C GLN A 454 20.69 -25.49 -31.20
N THR A 455 21.14 -26.63 -30.64
CA THR A 455 21.29 -26.84 -29.20
C THR A 455 22.62 -27.54 -28.93
N CYS A 456 23.34 -27.09 -27.90
CA CYS A 456 24.66 -27.59 -27.53
C CYS A 456 24.69 -28.07 -26.10
N SER A 457 25.73 -28.86 -25.78
CA SER A 457 26.03 -29.34 -24.44
C SER A 457 26.17 -28.22 -23.42
N ALA A 458 26.07 -28.57 -22.14
CA ALA A 458 26.19 -27.63 -21.02
C ALA A 458 27.51 -26.83 -20.98
N ASP A 459 28.57 -27.30 -21.65
CA ASP A 459 29.85 -26.59 -21.79
C ASP A 459 29.94 -25.73 -23.07
N ALA A 460 28.87 -25.67 -23.85
CA ALA A 460 28.74 -25.01 -25.15
C ALA A 460 29.67 -25.52 -26.27
N LYS A 461 30.45 -26.60 -26.04
CA LYS A 461 31.52 -27.05 -26.97
C LYS A 461 31.11 -28.16 -27.91
N THR A 462 30.04 -28.89 -27.61
CA THR A 462 29.55 -29.97 -28.49
C THR A 462 28.13 -29.68 -28.91
N CYS A 463 27.80 -29.95 -30.16
CA CYS A 463 26.46 -29.77 -30.66
C CYS A 463 25.62 -31.03 -30.46
N GLU A 464 24.48 -30.88 -29.78
CA GLU A 464 23.51 -31.94 -29.56
C GLU A 464 22.50 -32.00 -30.71
N LYS A 465 22.13 -30.84 -31.25
CA LYS A 465 21.23 -30.71 -32.40
C LYS A 465 21.72 -29.63 -33.35
N CYS A 466 21.93 -30.00 -34.61
CA CYS A 466 22.33 -29.08 -35.66
C CYS A 466 21.14 -28.29 -36.23
N ARG A 467 21.41 -27.13 -36.82
CA ARG A 467 20.43 -26.36 -37.59
C ARG A 467 20.05 -27.09 -38.89
N ASN A 468 18.93 -26.68 -39.49
CA ASN A 468 18.51 -27.22 -40.79
C ASN A 468 19.61 -27.04 -41.86
N ASN A 469 19.72 -28.00 -42.77
CA ASN A 469 20.80 -28.16 -43.77
C ASN A 469 22.15 -28.66 -43.23
N PHE A 470 22.19 -29.16 -41.99
CA PHE A 470 23.38 -29.77 -41.41
C PHE A 470 23.06 -31.15 -40.81
N ILE A 471 24.08 -32.01 -40.76
CA ILE A 471 24.04 -33.32 -40.11
C ILE A 471 24.99 -33.34 -38.90
N PRO A 472 24.60 -34.00 -37.79
CA PRO A 472 25.47 -34.17 -36.64
C PRO A 472 26.55 -35.23 -36.93
N LYS A 473 27.81 -34.89 -36.65
CA LYS A 473 28.94 -35.81 -36.72
C LYS A 473 30.01 -35.41 -35.71
N ASP A 474 30.37 -36.34 -34.83
CA ASP A 474 31.39 -36.14 -33.77
C ASP A 474 31.19 -34.85 -32.94
N GLY A 475 29.93 -34.52 -32.60
CA GLY A 475 29.61 -33.31 -31.85
C GLY A 475 29.72 -32.00 -32.64
N LYS A 476 29.88 -32.06 -33.97
CA LYS A 476 29.89 -30.93 -34.91
C LYS A 476 28.76 -31.03 -35.93
N CYS A 477 28.53 -29.94 -36.65
CA CYS A 477 27.52 -29.86 -37.70
C CYS A 477 28.19 -29.74 -39.07
N GLU A 478 28.09 -30.79 -39.89
CA GLU A 478 28.59 -30.79 -41.27
C GLU A 478 27.46 -30.42 -42.24
N PRO A 479 27.74 -29.68 -43.33
CA PRO A 479 26.72 -29.33 -44.31
C PRO A 479 26.20 -30.58 -45.03
N CYS A 480 24.90 -30.60 -45.32
CA CYS A 480 24.30 -31.69 -46.08
C CYS A 480 24.83 -31.76 -47.51
N SER A 481 24.97 -32.98 -48.04
CA SER A 481 25.49 -33.26 -49.38
C SER A 481 24.50 -34.10 -50.20
N GLU A 482 24.57 -33.98 -51.53
CA GLU A 482 23.76 -34.81 -52.42
C GLU A 482 24.12 -36.30 -52.24
N ASN A 483 23.10 -37.15 -52.12
CA ASN A 483 23.23 -38.58 -51.80
C ASN A 483 23.92 -38.88 -50.46
N GLY A 484 24.02 -37.90 -49.56
CA GLY A 484 24.50 -38.09 -48.19
C GLY A 484 23.47 -38.77 -47.27
N PRO A 485 23.82 -38.97 -45.98
CA PRO A 485 22.89 -39.46 -44.97
C PRO A 485 21.74 -38.46 -44.74
N GLN A 486 20.75 -38.86 -43.94
CA GLN A 486 19.56 -38.04 -43.70
C GLN A 486 19.91 -36.67 -43.09
N CYS A 487 19.59 -35.63 -43.84
CA CYS A 487 19.74 -34.22 -43.50
C CYS A 487 18.63 -33.75 -42.56
N LEU A 488 18.95 -32.81 -41.66
CA LEU A 488 17.93 -32.14 -40.85
C LEU A 488 17.22 -31.06 -41.68
N CYS A 489 15.94 -31.28 -41.99
CA CYS A 489 15.10 -30.40 -42.79
C CYS A 489 13.77 -30.07 -42.08
N GLY A 490 13.86 -29.44 -40.91
CA GLY A 490 12.69 -29.14 -40.08
C GLY A 490 12.02 -30.43 -39.59
N THR A 491 10.77 -30.66 -40.00
CA THR A 491 10.00 -31.88 -39.69
C THR A 491 10.00 -32.90 -40.82
N THR A 492 10.58 -32.57 -41.99
CA THR A 492 10.57 -33.45 -43.16
C THR A 492 11.72 -34.45 -43.08
N VAL A 493 11.40 -35.71 -43.34
CA VAL A 493 12.31 -36.85 -43.20
C VAL A 493 12.79 -37.36 -44.57
N ASN A 494 13.83 -38.20 -44.56
CA ASN A 494 14.42 -38.82 -45.76
C ASN A 494 14.99 -37.83 -46.80
N CYS A 495 15.22 -36.56 -46.44
CA CYS A 495 15.94 -35.61 -47.30
C CYS A 495 17.45 -35.86 -47.21
N SER A 496 18.18 -35.89 -48.33
CA SER A 496 19.64 -35.77 -48.32
C SER A 496 20.11 -34.31 -48.35
N THR A 497 19.30 -33.39 -48.92
CA THR A 497 19.49 -31.93 -48.80
C THR A 497 18.13 -31.22 -48.72
N CYS A 498 18.06 -30.06 -48.06
CA CYS A 498 16.84 -29.26 -48.00
C CYS A 498 16.85 -28.14 -49.04
N LYS A 499 15.66 -27.61 -49.34
CA LYS A 499 15.51 -26.44 -50.21
C LYS A 499 15.88 -25.17 -49.43
N LEU A 500 16.77 -24.34 -49.99
CA LEU A 500 17.21 -23.11 -49.32
C LEU A 500 16.07 -22.11 -49.10
N SER A 501 15.06 -22.08 -49.98
CA SER A 501 13.91 -21.19 -49.86
C SER A 501 12.82 -21.70 -48.91
N ASP A 502 12.85 -22.97 -48.52
CA ASP A 502 11.91 -23.57 -47.57
C ASP A 502 12.54 -24.82 -46.94
N THR A 503 13.09 -24.65 -45.73
CA THR A 503 13.81 -25.73 -45.05
C THR A 503 12.92 -26.88 -44.58
N MET A 504 11.59 -26.77 -44.70
CA MET A 504 10.66 -27.86 -44.47
C MET A 504 10.45 -28.74 -45.73
N LYS A 505 11.17 -28.47 -46.82
CA LYS A 505 11.08 -29.23 -48.06
C LYS A 505 12.42 -29.82 -48.46
N CYS A 506 12.39 -31.02 -49.06
CA CYS A 506 13.60 -31.65 -49.57
C CYS A 506 13.96 -31.06 -50.94
N LYS A 507 15.25 -30.83 -51.18
CA LYS A 507 15.78 -30.60 -52.53
C LYS A 507 16.19 -31.93 -53.19
N SER A 508 16.75 -32.85 -52.40
CA SER A 508 17.08 -34.21 -52.82
C SER A 508 16.81 -35.20 -51.69
N CYS A 509 16.64 -36.49 -52.03
CA CYS A 509 16.30 -37.55 -51.10
C CYS A 509 17.49 -38.46 -50.79
N VAL A 510 17.50 -39.04 -49.59
CA VAL A 510 18.43 -40.12 -49.24
C VAL A 510 18.19 -41.34 -50.12
N GLU A 511 19.19 -42.21 -50.22
CA GLU A 511 19.13 -43.42 -51.05
C GLU A 511 17.85 -44.23 -50.78
N GLY A 512 17.21 -44.69 -51.86
CA GLY A 512 15.99 -45.48 -51.81
C GLY A 512 14.68 -44.68 -51.80
N TYR A 513 14.74 -43.36 -51.65
CA TYR A 513 13.59 -42.46 -51.73
C TYR A 513 13.65 -41.56 -52.96
N GLN A 514 12.50 -41.13 -53.45
CA GLN A 514 12.38 -40.18 -54.55
C GLN A 514 11.55 -38.96 -54.14
N ILE A 515 11.88 -37.82 -54.73
CA ILE A 515 11.18 -36.57 -54.47
C ILE A 515 9.80 -36.61 -55.13
N ASP A 516 8.77 -36.26 -54.36
CA ASP A 516 7.41 -36.19 -54.86
C ASP A 516 7.02 -34.77 -55.33
N SER A 517 5.80 -34.64 -55.86
CA SER A 517 5.25 -33.36 -56.31
C SER A 517 5.09 -32.30 -55.21
N LYS A 518 5.12 -32.71 -53.93
CA LYS A 518 5.06 -31.82 -52.76
C LYS A 518 6.45 -31.46 -52.24
N GLU A 519 7.50 -31.88 -52.95
CA GLU A 519 8.91 -31.68 -52.58
C GLU A 519 9.26 -32.39 -51.25
N THR A 520 8.68 -33.57 -51.02
CA THR A 520 9.01 -34.46 -49.89
C THR A 520 9.54 -35.81 -50.36
N CYS A 521 10.24 -36.54 -49.48
CA CYS A 521 10.89 -37.82 -49.79
C CYS A 521 10.15 -38.99 -49.11
N THR A 522 8.85 -39.10 -49.34
CA THR A 522 8.00 -40.13 -48.72
C THR A 522 7.77 -41.35 -49.61
N ASN A 523 8.05 -41.22 -50.92
CA ASN A 523 7.87 -42.29 -51.89
C ASN A 523 9.19 -43.01 -52.16
N CYS A 524 9.14 -44.33 -52.36
CA CYS A 524 10.31 -45.12 -52.70
C CYS A 524 10.75 -44.87 -54.14
N ALA A 525 12.06 -44.79 -54.34
CA ALA A 525 12.68 -44.70 -55.66
C ALA A 525 12.48 -45.99 -56.46
N LEU A 526 12.76 -45.95 -57.76
CA LEU A 526 12.79 -47.14 -58.61
C LEU A 526 13.75 -48.20 -58.03
N ASN A 527 13.35 -49.46 -58.08
CA ASN A 527 14.02 -50.62 -57.49
C ASN A 527 13.95 -50.67 -55.94
N TYR A 528 13.04 -49.93 -55.30
CA TYR A 528 12.78 -50.00 -53.86
C TYR A 528 11.28 -50.22 -53.61
N VAL A 529 10.96 -50.88 -52.50
CA VAL A 529 9.57 -51.11 -52.04
C VAL A 529 9.41 -50.65 -50.60
N LYS A 530 8.23 -50.12 -50.28
CA LYS A 530 7.89 -49.67 -48.94
C LYS A 530 7.58 -50.88 -48.06
N ILE A 531 8.40 -51.14 -47.05
CA ILE A 531 8.17 -52.17 -46.03
C ILE A 531 8.16 -51.46 -44.67
N GLY A 532 6.98 -51.35 -44.07
CA GLY A 532 6.76 -50.42 -42.96
C GLY A 532 6.91 -48.97 -43.44
N ASP A 533 7.70 -48.16 -42.73
CA ASP A 533 8.02 -46.78 -43.11
C ASP A 533 9.30 -46.62 -43.94
N ASN A 534 10.03 -47.72 -44.16
CA ASN A 534 11.31 -47.70 -44.86
C ASN A 534 11.19 -48.15 -46.31
N CYS A 535 11.92 -47.49 -47.20
CA CYS A 535 12.11 -47.95 -48.57
C CYS A 535 13.29 -48.92 -48.64
N VAL A 536 12.98 -50.19 -48.86
CA VAL A 536 13.96 -51.28 -48.89
C VAL A 536 14.25 -51.66 -50.35
N LYS A 537 15.54 -51.81 -50.68
CA LYS A 537 15.97 -52.15 -52.04
C LYS A 537 15.45 -53.52 -52.45
N CYS A 538 14.93 -53.59 -53.66
CA CYS A 538 14.60 -54.83 -54.34
C CYS A 538 15.83 -55.72 -54.45
N GLN A 539 15.69 -56.98 -54.03
CA GLN A 539 16.71 -58.01 -54.20
C GLN A 539 16.58 -58.74 -55.55
N VAL A 540 15.52 -58.43 -56.32
CA VAL A 540 15.32 -58.95 -57.68
C VAL A 540 16.00 -58.03 -58.70
N GLU A 541 16.89 -58.60 -59.51
CA GLU A 541 17.58 -57.88 -60.57
C GLU A 541 16.62 -57.45 -61.68
N ASN A 542 16.89 -56.31 -62.33
CA ASN A 542 16.02 -55.72 -63.35
C ASN A 542 14.56 -55.54 -62.92
N CYS A 543 14.34 -55.42 -61.61
CA CYS A 543 13.04 -55.20 -61.02
C CYS A 543 12.82 -53.72 -60.75
N ALA A 544 11.87 -53.09 -61.45
CA ALA A 544 11.50 -51.70 -61.24
C ALA A 544 10.76 -51.49 -59.91
N THR A 545 9.87 -52.40 -59.52
CA THR A 545 9.18 -52.36 -58.21
C THR A 545 8.95 -53.77 -57.67
N CYS A 546 9.19 -53.99 -56.37
CA CYS A 546 8.95 -55.27 -55.71
C CYS A 546 7.56 -55.38 -55.12
N MET A 547 7.14 -56.61 -54.81
CA MET A 547 5.86 -56.90 -54.17
C MET A 547 5.73 -56.17 -52.80
N PRO A 548 4.54 -55.64 -52.42
CA PRO A 548 4.36 -54.79 -51.24
C PRO A 548 4.78 -55.36 -49.87
N ASN A 549 5.06 -56.67 -49.78
CA ASN A 549 5.41 -57.37 -48.54
C ASN A 549 6.71 -58.20 -48.66
N GLY A 550 7.60 -57.89 -49.62
CA GLY A 550 8.87 -58.59 -49.74
C GLY A 550 9.77 -58.11 -50.87
N THR A 551 11.08 -58.18 -50.66
CA THR A 551 12.11 -57.70 -51.60
C THR A 551 12.54 -58.76 -52.63
N MET A 552 12.16 -60.02 -52.42
CA MET A 552 12.61 -61.17 -53.21
C MET A 552 11.72 -61.49 -54.41
N LYS A 553 10.58 -60.80 -54.55
CA LYS A 553 9.68 -60.95 -55.71
C LYS A 553 9.40 -59.58 -56.30
N CYS A 554 9.62 -59.46 -57.58
CA CYS A 554 9.27 -58.32 -58.36
C CYS A 554 7.77 -58.27 -58.62
N GLN A 555 7.25 -57.06 -58.71
CA GLN A 555 5.91 -56.74 -59.17
C GLN A 555 5.96 -56.19 -60.60
N THR A 556 6.93 -55.33 -60.92
CA THR A 556 7.14 -54.82 -62.28
C THR A 556 8.62 -54.71 -62.62
N CYS A 557 8.98 -55.06 -63.84
CA CYS A 557 10.37 -55.10 -64.31
C CYS A 557 10.83 -53.77 -64.91
N LEU A 558 12.14 -53.54 -64.89
CA LEU A 558 12.79 -52.48 -65.64
C LEU A 558 12.44 -52.61 -67.12
N LYS A 559 12.39 -51.46 -67.79
CA LYS A 559 11.98 -51.40 -69.20
C LYS A 559 12.84 -52.34 -70.02
N GLY A 560 12.17 -53.30 -70.62
CA GLY A 560 12.84 -54.31 -71.39
C GLY A 560 13.19 -55.58 -70.67
N TYR A 561 12.39 -55.89 -69.68
CA TYR A 561 12.31 -57.15 -69.00
C TYR A 561 10.81 -57.32 -68.71
N GLN A 562 10.36 -58.55 -68.57
CA GLN A 562 8.96 -58.86 -68.26
C GLN A 562 8.97 -59.77 -67.06
N ILE A 563 7.89 -59.82 -66.32
CA ILE A 563 7.81 -60.61 -65.10
C ILE A 563 7.42 -62.05 -65.43
N ASP A 564 8.06 -63.03 -64.79
CA ASP A 564 7.64 -64.43 -64.84
C ASP A 564 6.73 -64.80 -63.67
N ASN A 565 6.18 -66.03 -63.71
CA ASN A 565 5.21 -66.52 -62.73
C ASN A 565 5.79 -66.68 -61.31
N THR A 566 7.10 -66.59 -61.13
CA THR A 566 7.76 -66.62 -59.81
C THR A 566 7.94 -65.24 -59.19
N GLY A 567 7.68 -64.19 -59.98
CA GLY A 567 7.94 -62.80 -59.62
C GLY A 567 9.36 -62.35 -59.98
N THR A 568 10.05 -63.00 -60.92
CA THR A 568 11.38 -62.57 -61.37
C THR A 568 11.28 -61.83 -62.70
N CYS A 569 12.16 -60.86 -62.94
CA CYS A 569 12.14 -60.03 -64.13
C CYS A 569 13.01 -60.55 -65.27
N THR A 570 12.37 -61.17 -66.27
CA THR A 570 12.97 -61.80 -67.42
C THR A 570 12.23 -61.55 -68.77
N ASN A 571 12.75 -60.66 -69.67
CA ASN A 571 12.52 -60.38 -71.15
C ASN A 571 11.67 -59.19 -71.70
N CYS A 572 11.92 -58.51 -72.82
CA CYS A 572 13.13 -57.80 -73.24
C CYS A 572 12.88 -56.34 -73.79
N ALA A 573 13.95 -55.54 -73.98
CA ALA A 573 14.04 -54.07 -74.16
C ALA A 573 13.84 -53.45 -75.54
N VAL A 574 14.30 -52.20 -75.77
CA VAL A 574 14.23 -51.56 -77.09
C VAL A 574 15.30 -52.09 -78.00
N GLY A 575 14.90 -52.17 -79.25
CA GLY A 575 15.44 -53.10 -80.17
C GLY A 575 15.09 -54.49 -79.77
N TYR A 576 14.10 -54.83 -78.93
CA TYR A 576 13.63 -56.20 -78.64
C TYR A 576 12.15 -56.46 -79.02
N GLN A 577 11.79 -57.67 -79.47
CA GLN A 577 10.56 -58.15 -80.11
C GLN A 577 10.03 -59.39 -79.40
N LYS A 578 8.72 -59.47 -79.18
CA LYS A 578 8.13 -60.57 -78.40
C LYS A 578 7.96 -61.83 -79.23
N LYS A 579 8.61 -62.91 -78.80
CA LYS A 579 8.32 -64.26 -79.26
C LYS A 579 7.88 -65.09 -78.06
N ASN A 580 6.73 -65.74 -78.18
CA ASN A 580 6.21 -66.71 -77.22
C ASN A 580 6.33 -66.24 -75.76
N GLU A 581 5.68 -65.13 -75.46
CA GLU A 581 5.59 -64.61 -74.09
C GLU A 581 6.89 -64.04 -73.51
N LYS A 582 7.88 -63.65 -74.32
CA LYS A 582 9.19 -63.07 -73.94
C LYS A 582 9.67 -62.02 -74.98
N CYS A 583 10.03 -60.78 -74.64
CA CYS A 583 10.62 -59.84 -75.65
C CYS A 583 12.08 -60.24 -76.04
N GLU A 584 12.65 -59.89 -77.22
CA GLU A 584 13.98 -60.30 -77.81
C GLU A 584 14.66 -59.34 -78.82
N PHE A 585 15.95 -58.99 -78.76
CA PHE A 585 16.48 -57.83 -79.53
C PHE A 585 16.31 -57.98 -81.07
N ASN A 586 15.44 -57.22 -81.75
CA ASN A 586 15.40 -56.93 -83.18
C ASN A 586 16.16 -55.62 -83.58
N CYS A 587 17.23 -55.80 -84.37
CA CYS A 587 18.10 -54.76 -84.91
C CYS A 587 17.44 -53.79 -85.89
N GLU A 588 16.55 -54.30 -86.72
CA GLU A 588 15.81 -53.45 -87.64
C GLU A 588 14.86 -52.53 -86.87
N LEU A 589 14.45 -52.96 -85.68
CA LEU A 589 13.73 -52.13 -84.71
C LEU A 589 14.65 -51.27 -83.83
N ALA A 590 15.97 -51.45 -83.95
CA ALA A 590 16.96 -50.75 -83.14
C ALA A 590 17.75 -49.68 -83.89
N ALA A 591 17.87 -49.81 -85.22
CA ALA A 591 18.65 -48.90 -86.05
C ALA A 591 17.98 -47.53 -86.20
N LYS A 592 18.79 -46.46 -86.23
CA LYS A 592 18.30 -45.07 -86.34
C LYS A 592 18.86 -44.38 -87.59
N ASP A 593 18.39 -43.16 -87.84
CA ASP A 593 18.88 -42.36 -88.97
C ASP A 593 20.39 -42.12 -88.90
N GLY A 594 21.06 -42.27 -90.03
CA GLY A 594 22.52 -42.26 -90.09
C GLY A 594 23.15 -43.58 -89.64
N GLU A 595 22.32 -44.60 -89.42
CA GLU A 595 22.72 -45.97 -89.14
C GLU A 595 22.00 -46.94 -90.10
N PHE A 596 22.45 -48.17 -90.23
CA PHE A 596 21.76 -49.20 -90.99
C PHE A 596 21.89 -50.53 -90.27
N CYS A 597 20.87 -51.37 -90.46
CA CYS A 597 20.95 -52.73 -89.98
C CYS A 597 21.69 -53.56 -91.02
N GLN A 598 22.88 -54.01 -90.69
CA GLN A 598 23.59 -55.01 -91.48
C GLN A 598 23.86 -56.19 -90.58
N ASN A 599 23.42 -57.38 -91.00
CA ASN A 599 23.62 -58.63 -90.27
C ASN A 599 23.19 -58.56 -88.78
N GLY A 600 22.15 -57.78 -88.44
CA GLY A 600 21.59 -57.73 -87.07
C GLY A 600 22.25 -56.74 -86.11
N GLN A 601 23.05 -55.77 -86.61
CA GLN A 601 23.57 -54.66 -85.80
C GLN A 601 23.30 -53.30 -86.42
N VAL A 602 23.19 -52.30 -85.54
CA VAL A 602 23.00 -50.90 -85.90
C VAL A 602 24.37 -50.26 -86.17
N ILE A 603 24.71 -50.03 -87.45
CA ILE A 603 26.02 -49.52 -87.89
C ILE A 603 25.86 -48.11 -88.45
N LYS A 604 26.75 -47.18 -88.10
CA LYS A 604 26.74 -45.83 -88.69
C LYS A 604 27.09 -45.84 -90.19
N CYS A 605 26.42 -45.00 -90.95
CA CYS A 605 26.60 -44.92 -92.40
C CYS A 605 27.90 -44.26 -92.84
N GLY A 606 28.30 -44.49 -94.09
CA GLY A 606 29.44 -43.81 -94.72
C GLY A 606 30.76 -44.52 -94.61
N THR A 607 30.75 -45.80 -94.22
CA THR A 607 31.94 -46.64 -94.08
C THR A 607 32.46 -47.09 -95.44
N ALA A 608 33.78 -47.33 -95.54
CA ALA A 608 34.41 -47.80 -96.78
C ALA A 608 33.93 -49.21 -97.13
N GLY A 609 33.45 -49.42 -98.36
CA GLY A 609 32.93 -50.72 -98.82
C GLY A 609 31.47 -51.01 -98.48
N GLN A 610 30.70 -50.05 -97.96
CA GLN A 610 29.26 -50.19 -97.69
C GLN A 610 28.48 -50.63 -98.95
N THR A 611 27.73 -51.75 -98.83
CA THR A 611 26.90 -52.34 -99.89
C THR A 611 25.40 -52.37 -99.58
N VAL A 612 25.03 -52.11 -98.32
CA VAL A 612 23.63 -52.01 -97.84
C VAL A 612 23.27 -50.53 -97.69
N GLU A 613 22.04 -50.18 -98.06
CA GLU A 613 21.59 -48.79 -97.94
C GLU A 613 21.54 -48.31 -96.49
N CYS A 614 21.87 -47.04 -96.32
CA CYS A 614 21.79 -46.35 -95.05
C CYS A 614 20.32 -46.07 -94.67
N THR A 615 19.94 -46.20 -93.40
CA THR A 615 18.64 -45.70 -92.93
C THR A 615 18.71 -44.19 -92.85
N CYS A 616 18.08 -43.52 -93.82
CA CYS A 616 17.94 -42.07 -93.88
C CYS A 616 16.46 -41.75 -94.09
N GLY A 617 15.64 -41.86 -93.05
CA GLY A 617 14.19 -41.85 -93.22
C GLY A 617 13.72 -42.98 -94.16
N ASN A 618 12.85 -42.67 -95.12
CA ASN A 618 12.31 -43.65 -96.09
C ASN A 618 13.01 -43.57 -97.46
N LEU A 619 14.16 -42.90 -97.56
CA LEU A 619 14.87 -42.76 -98.81
C LEU A 619 15.76 -43.97 -99.05
N HIS A 620 15.74 -44.47 -100.28
CA HIS A 620 16.49 -45.64 -100.69
C HIS A 620 17.79 -45.27 -101.41
N ASN A 621 18.70 -46.22 -101.48
CA ASN A 621 20.00 -46.11 -102.14
C ASN A 621 20.91 -45.01 -101.54
N CYS A 622 20.64 -44.56 -100.32
CA CYS A 622 21.51 -43.64 -99.60
C CYS A 622 22.78 -44.37 -99.11
N LYS A 623 23.94 -43.73 -99.28
CA LYS A 623 25.20 -44.19 -98.69
C LYS A 623 25.50 -43.48 -97.36
N ASN A 624 25.13 -42.20 -97.24
CA ASN A 624 25.18 -41.41 -96.01
C ASN A 624 23.91 -40.57 -95.83
N CYS A 625 23.66 -40.13 -94.59
CA CYS A 625 22.62 -39.14 -94.29
C CYS A 625 23.17 -37.83 -93.72
N GLN A 626 22.34 -36.80 -93.80
CA GLN A 626 22.41 -35.63 -92.94
C GLN A 626 21.01 -35.40 -92.36
N GLY A 627 20.74 -36.00 -91.20
CA GLY A 627 19.35 -36.18 -90.72
C GLY A 627 18.65 -37.30 -91.50
N SER A 628 17.37 -37.14 -91.84
CA SER A 628 16.57 -38.15 -92.55
C SER A 628 16.63 -38.03 -94.08
N VAL A 629 17.65 -37.36 -94.63
CA VAL A 629 17.85 -37.19 -96.08
C VAL A 629 19.22 -37.70 -96.52
N CYS A 630 19.36 -38.18 -97.77
CA CYS A 630 20.65 -38.67 -98.26
C CYS A 630 21.63 -37.48 -98.41
N SER A 631 22.84 -37.62 -97.88
CA SER A 631 23.96 -36.71 -98.13
C SER A 631 24.95 -37.25 -99.16
N SER A 632 24.93 -38.55 -99.45
CA SER A 632 25.61 -39.18 -100.59
C SER A 632 24.91 -40.48 -101.03
N CYS A 633 25.16 -40.92 -102.27
CA CYS A 633 24.48 -42.07 -102.90
C CYS A 633 25.39 -43.30 -103.06
N MET A 634 24.77 -44.46 -103.22
CA MET A 634 25.43 -45.72 -103.59
C MET A 634 26.01 -45.66 -105.01
N THR A 635 27.01 -46.50 -105.30
CA THR A 635 27.70 -46.52 -106.62
C THR A 635 26.71 -46.74 -107.77
N GLY A 636 26.74 -45.88 -108.78
CA GLY A 636 25.84 -45.91 -109.95
C GLY A 636 24.68 -44.89 -109.91
N TYR A 637 24.49 -44.17 -108.79
CA TYR A 637 23.38 -43.23 -108.56
C TYR A 637 23.84 -41.78 -108.35
N LEU A 638 23.04 -40.81 -108.82
CA LEU A 638 23.27 -39.37 -108.71
C LEU A 638 22.46 -38.74 -107.56
N LEU A 639 23.11 -37.86 -106.78
CA LEU A 639 22.47 -37.07 -105.73
C LEU A 639 21.82 -35.81 -106.31
N ALA A 640 20.51 -35.64 -106.13
CA ALA A 640 19.79 -34.43 -106.48
C ALA A 640 18.71 -34.12 -105.45
N SER A 641 18.64 -32.87 -104.99
CA SER A 641 17.68 -32.43 -103.95
C SER A 641 17.64 -33.34 -102.72
N SER A 642 18.81 -33.87 -102.32
CA SER A 642 18.98 -34.75 -101.16
C SER A 642 18.34 -36.15 -101.25
N ALA A 643 18.10 -36.67 -102.47
CA ALA A 643 17.69 -38.06 -102.74
C ALA A 643 18.50 -38.70 -103.89
N CYS A 644 18.53 -40.05 -103.94
CA CYS A 644 19.40 -40.85 -104.82
C CYS A 644 18.61 -41.66 -105.87
N ASN A 645 17.87 -40.95 -106.74
CA ASN A 645 16.88 -41.56 -107.64
C ASN A 645 17.29 -41.60 -109.13
N GLY A 646 18.42 -41.00 -109.51
CA GLY A 646 18.89 -40.96 -110.91
C GLY A 646 20.15 -41.80 -111.14
N CYS A 647 20.42 -42.21 -112.39
CA CYS A 647 21.63 -42.95 -112.77
C CYS A 647 22.77 -42.01 -113.17
N ASP A 648 24.00 -42.40 -112.82
CA ASP A 648 25.23 -41.67 -113.15
C ASP A 648 25.70 -41.94 -114.60
N LYS A 649 26.60 -41.10 -115.14
CA LYS A 649 27.07 -41.21 -116.54
C LYS A 649 27.69 -42.59 -116.84
N GLY A 650 27.26 -43.20 -117.94
CA GLY A 650 27.69 -44.55 -118.35
C GLY A 650 26.86 -45.68 -117.74
N TYR A 651 25.82 -45.36 -116.96
CA TYR A 651 24.82 -46.30 -116.46
C TYR A 651 23.42 -45.96 -117.01
N GLU A 652 22.67 -46.99 -117.37
CA GLU A 652 21.28 -46.93 -117.82
C GLU A 652 20.36 -47.58 -116.77
N LEU A 653 19.11 -47.12 -116.70
CA LEU A 653 18.12 -47.62 -115.75
C LEU A 653 17.41 -48.87 -116.32
N GLN A 654 17.47 -50.00 -115.61
CA GLN A 654 16.68 -51.21 -115.87
C GLN A 654 16.01 -51.68 -114.58
N ASP A 655 14.69 -51.91 -114.59
CA ASP A 655 13.90 -52.41 -113.44
C ASP A 655 14.28 -51.76 -112.08
N LYS A 656 14.33 -50.41 -112.06
CA LYS A 656 14.65 -49.56 -110.90
C LYS A 656 16.09 -49.66 -110.36
N THR A 657 17.00 -50.29 -111.10
CA THR A 657 18.42 -50.41 -110.74
C THR A 657 19.30 -49.86 -111.88
N CYS A 658 20.39 -49.16 -111.56
CA CYS A 658 21.30 -48.60 -112.57
C CYS A 658 22.41 -49.61 -112.98
N VAL A 659 22.59 -49.87 -114.29
CA VAL A 659 23.53 -50.86 -114.88
C VAL A 659 24.37 -50.26 -116.03
N LYS A 660 25.63 -50.70 -116.24
CA LYS A 660 26.65 -49.97 -117.05
C LYS A 660 26.65 -50.32 -118.57
N SER A 661 26.67 -49.31 -119.47
CA SER A 661 26.69 -49.42 -120.96
C SER A 661 27.88 -48.67 -121.64
N ALA A 662 28.42 -49.15 -122.78
CA ALA A 662 29.72 -48.79 -123.41
C ALA A 662 29.67 -47.76 -124.61
N GLU A 663 30.80 -47.05 -124.87
CA GLU A 663 31.04 -45.74 -125.60
C GLU A 663 31.00 -45.65 -127.16
N ASN A 664 30.78 -44.43 -127.76
CA ASN A 664 31.79 -43.57 -128.52
C ASN A 664 31.30 -42.25 -129.26
N GLN A 665 32.10 -41.15 -129.14
CA GLN A 665 32.49 -39.98 -130.04
C GLN A 665 31.47 -39.00 -130.73
N SER A 666 31.69 -37.68 -131.04
CA SER A 666 32.81 -36.67 -130.99
C SER A 666 32.37 -35.20 -131.40
N GLY A 667 33.07 -34.12 -130.93
CA GLY A 667 33.26 -32.78 -131.60
C GLY A 667 32.49 -31.47 -131.16
N MET A 668 33.19 -30.33 -130.88
CA MET A 668 32.71 -28.98 -130.34
C MET A 668 33.18 -27.77 -131.24
N PRO A 669 32.83 -26.43 -131.11
CA PRO A 669 32.57 -25.59 -129.88
C PRO A 669 31.55 -24.35 -129.90
N ILE A 670 31.04 -23.95 -128.69
CA ILE A 670 30.69 -22.61 -128.03
C ILE A 670 29.81 -21.53 -128.77
N SER A 671 28.69 -20.94 -128.29
CA SER A 671 28.32 -20.16 -127.05
C SER A 671 26.77 -19.98 -126.88
N THR A 672 26.23 -19.63 -125.69
CA THR A 672 24.76 -19.70 -125.38
C THR A 672 24.13 -18.48 -124.66
N ILE A 673 22.88 -18.19 -125.05
CA ILE A 673 21.95 -17.08 -124.71
C ILE A 673 20.65 -17.62 -124.06
N ALA A 674 20.06 -16.82 -123.16
CA ALA A 674 18.64 -16.64 -122.74
C ALA A 674 17.68 -17.82 -122.38
N GLY A 675 16.85 -17.57 -121.34
CA GLY A 675 15.41 -17.29 -121.61
C GLY A 675 14.34 -18.29 -121.11
N ILE A 676 13.72 -17.90 -119.99
CA ILE A 676 12.46 -18.24 -119.30
C ILE A 676 11.19 -18.56 -120.17
N VAL A 677 10.21 -19.24 -119.54
CA VAL A 677 8.71 -19.28 -119.74
C VAL A 677 8.22 -20.37 -120.70
N GLY A 678 7.14 -21.16 -120.49
CA GLY A 678 6.09 -21.29 -119.47
C GLY A 678 4.89 -22.09 -120.05
N GLY A 679 3.96 -22.54 -119.20
CA GLY A 679 2.62 -23.08 -119.55
C GLY A 679 2.57 -24.56 -120.00
N ILE A 680 1.49 -25.35 -119.87
CA ILE A 680 0.06 -25.06 -119.60
C ILE A 680 -0.72 -26.43 -119.54
N LEU A 681 -1.81 -26.52 -118.75
CA LEU A 681 -3.07 -27.31 -118.95
C LEU A 681 -3.07 -28.87 -118.90
N VAL A 682 -4.14 -29.63 -118.53
CA VAL A 682 -5.42 -29.47 -117.77
C VAL A 682 -6.15 -30.85 -117.74
N VAL A 683 -7.22 -30.99 -116.90
CA VAL A 683 -8.32 -32.02 -116.87
C VAL A 683 -8.12 -33.29 -116.01
N ILE A 684 -9.08 -33.85 -115.23
CA ILE A 684 -10.26 -33.50 -114.38
C ILE A 684 -10.76 -34.87 -113.81
N GLY A 685 -11.40 -34.91 -112.63
CA GLY A 685 -12.29 -36.05 -112.30
C GLY A 685 -12.83 -36.29 -110.87
N VAL A 686 -13.62 -35.36 -110.28
CA VAL A 686 -14.86 -35.51 -109.43
C VAL A 686 -14.86 -36.51 -108.22
N VAL A 687 -15.24 -36.14 -106.97
CA VAL A 687 -16.62 -36.27 -106.39
C VAL A 687 -16.76 -35.68 -104.95
N SER A 688 -17.77 -34.79 -104.81
CA SER A 688 -18.76 -34.46 -103.73
C SER A 688 -18.44 -34.01 -102.28
N VAL A 689 -18.76 -32.72 -102.04
CA VAL A 689 -19.66 -32.04 -101.05
C VAL A 689 -20.29 -32.79 -99.83
N GLY A 690 -20.29 -32.10 -98.67
CA GLY A 690 -21.29 -32.14 -97.57
C GLY A 690 -20.71 -32.64 -96.24
N LEU A 691 -20.87 -32.04 -95.05
CA LEU A 691 -21.82 -31.05 -94.54
C LEU A 691 -21.26 -30.52 -93.19
N ALA A 692 -21.22 -29.20 -93.00
CA ALA A 692 -21.32 -28.60 -91.68
C ALA A 692 -22.82 -28.49 -91.33
N VAL A 693 -23.23 -28.91 -90.13
CA VAL A 693 -24.38 -28.44 -89.31
C VAL A 693 -24.65 -29.49 -88.24
N TYR A 694 -24.30 -29.20 -87.00
CA TYR A 694 -25.21 -29.30 -85.86
C TYR A 694 -24.59 -28.55 -84.68
N LEU A 695 -24.72 -27.22 -84.66
CA LEU A 695 -25.55 -26.50 -83.70
C LEU A 695 -25.00 -26.54 -82.26
N LYS A 696 -24.39 -25.43 -81.82
CA LYS A 696 -25.07 -24.29 -81.15
C LYS A 696 -25.35 -24.56 -79.67
N LYS A 697 -24.62 -23.84 -78.80
CA LYS A 697 -25.09 -22.75 -77.91
C LYS A 697 -24.01 -22.55 -76.83
N GLN A 698 -23.23 -21.46 -76.72
CA GLN A 698 -23.58 -20.05 -76.41
C GLN A 698 -24.59 -19.93 -75.26
N LYS A 699 -24.42 -19.18 -74.16
CA LYS A 699 -23.75 -17.90 -73.82
C LYS A 699 -23.62 -17.88 -72.26
N LYS A 700 -22.57 -17.34 -71.63
CA LYS A 700 -22.30 -15.92 -71.28
C LYS A 700 -23.19 -15.33 -70.16
N GLN A 701 -22.52 -14.61 -69.23
CA GLN A 701 -22.97 -13.53 -68.32
C GLN A 701 -23.51 -13.93 -66.93
N LYS A 702 -23.33 -13.18 -65.84
CA LYS A 702 -22.47 -12.05 -65.37
C LYS A 702 -22.94 -11.71 -63.94
N LYS A 703 -22.09 -11.01 -63.17
CA LYS A 703 -22.39 -10.14 -62.00
C LYS A 703 -22.81 -10.84 -60.70
N PHE A 704 -22.66 -10.27 -59.50
CA PHE A 704 -21.76 -9.29 -58.84
C PHE A 704 -22.37 -9.12 -57.43
N ASN A 705 -21.52 -8.94 -56.43
CA ASN A 705 -21.73 -8.22 -55.16
C ASN A 705 -22.42 -8.83 -53.92
N SER A 706 -21.68 -8.63 -52.81
CA SER A 706 -22.08 -8.05 -51.51
C SER A 706 -22.87 -8.91 -50.52
N ILE A 707 -22.81 -8.80 -49.19
CA ILE A 707 -22.02 -8.07 -48.15
C ILE A 707 -22.49 -8.68 -46.79
N SER A 708 -21.57 -8.82 -45.82
CA SER A 708 -21.68 -8.64 -44.35
C SER A 708 -22.68 -9.36 -43.40
N THR A 709 -22.12 -9.68 -42.21
CA THR A 709 -22.70 -9.75 -40.83
C THR A 709 -23.69 -10.89 -40.51
N SER A 710 -23.69 -11.52 -39.32
CA SER A 710 -23.56 -10.97 -37.97
C SER A 710 -23.24 -12.07 -36.93
N ASP A 711 -22.70 -11.63 -35.80
CA ASP A 711 -22.51 -12.34 -34.52
C ASP A 711 -23.78 -13.04 -33.98
N ASN A 712 -23.58 -14.09 -33.17
CA ASN A 712 -24.07 -14.14 -31.77
C ASN A 712 -23.61 -15.40 -31.02
N ASN A 713 -23.11 -15.16 -29.80
CA ASN A 713 -22.81 -16.08 -28.71
C ASN A 713 -23.97 -17.04 -28.35
N VAL A 714 -23.65 -18.25 -27.84
CA VAL A 714 -24.18 -18.85 -26.59
C VAL A 714 -23.27 -20.04 -26.17
N GLU A 715 -22.67 -19.94 -24.99
CA GLU A 715 -22.20 -21.07 -24.15
C GLU A 715 -23.39 -21.54 -23.27
N PRO A 716 -23.47 -22.79 -22.75
CA PRO A 716 -22.58 -23.16 -21.62
C PRO A 716 -22.25 -24.67 -21.40
N LEU A 717 -21.21 -24.84 -20.57
CA LEU A 717 -21.01 -25.87 -19.52
C LEU A 717 -20.82 -27.37 -19.85
N SER A 718 -19.60 -27.81 -19.50
CA SER A 718 -19.29 -28.88 -18.52
C SER A 718 -18.63 -30.17 -19.01
N ASN A 719 -17.56 -30.50 -18.28
CA ASN A 719 -17.07 -31.82 -17.85
C ASN A 719 -16.06 -32.61 -18.70
N VAL A 720 -14.88 -32.80 -18.07
CA VAL A 720 -14.29 -34.09 -17.65
C VAL A 720 -13.19 -34.70 -18.54
N LEU A 721 -11.97 -34.67 -17.98
CA LEU A 721 -10.98 -35.75 -17.76
C LEU A 721 -9.58 -35.71 -18.44
N TRP A 722 -8.59 -35.80 -17.53
CA TRP A 722 -7.14 -36.06 -17.59
C TRP A 722 -6.20 -34.91 -17.99
#